data_AF-A0A329QDD5-F1
#
_entry.id   AF-A0A329QDD5-F1
#
_cell.length_a   1.000
_cell.length_b   1.000
_cell.length_c   1.000
_cell.angle_alpha   90.00
_cell.angle_beta   90.00
_cell.angle_gamma   90.00
#
_symmetry.space_group_name_H-M   'P 1'
#
loop_
_entity.id
_entity.type
_entity.pdbx_description
1 polymer ?
#
loop_
_entity_poly.entity_id
_entity_poly.type
_entity_poly.pdbx_seq_one_letter_code
_entity_poly.pdbx_strand_id
1 'polypeptide(L)'
;MYDSIPDILTTVAQRYIGDHPKHSFLFRAYHQGGFRRLGDYRYDLNLDAKWKKARAGQYVYVWGKLWSQQEATLNTGLNCYSPVTVYVNGEEIFKSELLQELFPERRTQIPISVKYGWNDVLLCFVKTEVGFGGIFGTVSFKNFPLHFLTPCVDRQGQEGWLYSEPVDETLSSLPRDGMTEEETGLSWYPRRDWTEGEKNVGAFARIFGTEQPAVAYAWSKLDVIQPGSSPVLLQGKHEGALTLYVDGKEIYSAGQSGNFRIELPRRYGPSDLVAKGETKAGSELWGFTLEDAKDSTAKGWRLRPPHPVAGCPDVWLYTGVFSPGSEPSPQDIVVTDTVFDDGAQGVYWHVDLPETSVRPYLENTHYGKWNYPLGVTLLGLLQIGQELGRDDYVQYVRDHIGLSTSFDRYGLWDREGYGAAGINNQLSAIDSLDDCGSFGSTLLAAMELGDIRGGRDTADRIAGYITDEQERLDDGAFYRVRGSGEMRQETMWCDDLYMSTPFLMRYGQLTGDTSYWDDAINQFLMFRKYLYIPEQQIMSHVYDFVRGRATGIPWGRGNGWVLFSLTELLSILPSDHVKRPELLNFYRDLCQGYLALQGENGLWHQVLNRPDSYEETSCTSMFIYAYARGIREGWLKQPEAYLDAVRRGWEGMTRLSIDYKGNVYGVCRGSGYSFTALYYRDDLGWILNDTHGIGIVLLAGIEAYKMNQQLCEGSIDSSVTAAQC
;
A
#
# COMPACT_ATOMS: atom_id res chain seq x y z
N MET A 1 18.58 29.36 -16.33
CA MET A 1 17.68 28.19 -16.19
C MET A 1 18.44 26.88 -15.96
N TYR A 2 19.59 26.64 -16.61
CA TYR A 2 20.37 25.41 -16.39
C TYR A 2 21.10 25.36 -15.04
N ASP A 3 21.51 26.52 -14.50
CA ASP A 3 22.15 26.61 -13.17
C ASP A 3 21.18 26.40 -11.99
N SER A 4 19.87 26.36 -12.24
CA SER A 4 18.83 26.23 -11.21
C SER A 4 18.19 24.84 -11.13
N ILE A 5 18.72 23.83 -11.85
CA ILE A 5 18.17 22.47 -11.80
C ILE A 5 18.13 21.93 -10.35
N PRO A 6 19.21 22.02 -9.55
CA PRO A 6 19.18 21.53 -8.16
C PRO A 6 18.10 22.19 -7.30
N ASP A 7 17.85 23.49 -7.49
CA ASP A 7 16.84 24.24 -6.73
C ASP A 7 15.41 23.80 -7.09
N ILE A 8 15.15 23.59 -8.39
CA ILE A 8 13.84 23.09 -8.88
C ILE A 8 13.57 21.69 -8.33
N LEU A 9 14.57 20.80 -8.43
CA LEU A 9 14.47 19.43 -7.92
C LEU A 9 14.24 19.40 -6.40
N THR A 10 14.96 20.24 -5.66
CA THR A 10 14.79 20.40 -4.21
C THR A 10 13.36 20.86 -3.89
N THR A 11 12.83 21.82 -4.64
CA THR A 11 11.46 22.35 -4.43
C THR A 11 10.40 21.26 -4.65
N VAL A 12 10.49 20.49 -5.75
CA VAL A 12 9.56 19.38 -6.05
C VAL A 12 9.64 18.28 -4.98
N ALA A 13 10.86 17.92 -4.56
CA ALA A 13 11.08 16.88 -3.55
C ALA A 13 10.57 17.28 -2.17
N GLN A 14 10.86 18.50 -1.71
CA GLN A 14 10.39 19.00 -0.42
C GLN A 14 8.88 19.14 -0.38
N ARG A 15 8.26 19.55 -1.48
CA ARG A 15 6.80 19.55 -1.61
C ARG A 15 6.26 18.13 -1.38
N TYR A 16 6.76 17.15 -2.13
CA TYR A 16 6.27 15.77 -2.00
C TYR A 16 6.46 15.22 -0.58
N ILE A 17 7.64 15.39 0.03
CA ILE A 17 7.90 14.93 1.40
C ILE A 17 7.01 15.67 2.41
N GLY A 18 6.81 16.98 2.23
CA GLY A 18 5.95 17.80 3.09
C GLY A 18 4.47 17.42 3.03
N ASP A 19 3.97 17.03 1.86
CA ASP A 19 2.59 16.56 1.66
C ASP A 19 2.40 15.10 2.17
N HIS A 20 3.48 14.35 2.36
CA HIS A 20 3.45 12.93 2.76
C HIS A 20 4.36 12.61 3.96
N PRO A 21 4.14 13.23 5.12
CA PRO A 21 4.99 13.03 6.30
C PRO A 21 5.03 11.57 6.78
N LYS A 22 6.11 11.23 7.50
CA LYS A 22 6.32 9.90 8.09
C LYS A 22 5.21 9.59 9.11
N HIS A 23 4.40 8.60 8.81
CA HIS A 23 3.35 8.08 9.70
C HIS A 23 3.35 6.55 9.70
N SER A 24 3.22 5.94 10.87
CA SER A 24 3.08 4.48 10.98
C SER A 24 1.67 4.02 10.56
N PHE A 25 1.44 2.72 10.53
CA PHE A 25 0.10 2.16 10.38
C PHE A 25 -0.81 2.55 11.55
N LEU A 26 -2.11 2.66 11.26
CA LEU A 26 -3.12 2.82 12.29
C LEU A 26 -3.58 1.44 12.76
N PHE A 27 -3.47 1.17 14.06
CA PHE A 27 -3.98 -0.07 14.62
C PHE A 27 -5.47 0.12 14.98
N ARG A 28 -6.30 -0.86 14.63
CA ARG A 28 -7.74 -0.85 14.94
C ARG A 28 -8.14 -2.16 15.61
N ALA A 29 -9.13 -2.06 16.49
CA ALA A 29 -9.84 -3.23 17.00
C ALA A 29 -10.68 -3.84 15.87
N TYR A 30 -10.55 -5.15 15.71
CA TYR A 30 -11.26 -5.98 14.74
C TYR A 30 -11.99 -7.11 15.46
N HIS A 31 -13.33 -7.12 15.39
CA HIS A 31 -14.15 -8.12 16.05
C HIS A 31 -14.41 -9.32 15.12
N GLN A 32 -14.01 -10.53 15.52
CA GLN A 32 -14.09 -11.75 14.69
C GLN A 32 -15.53 -12.18 14.37
N GLY A 33 -16.47 -11.93 15.29
CA GLY A 33 -17.91 -12.05 15.05
C GLY A 33 -18.48 -11.14 13.94
N GLY A 34 -17.72 -10.22 13.35
CA GLY A 34 -18.13 -9.38 12.22
C GLY A 34 -18.21 -10.12 10.88
N PHE A 35 -18.19 -9.38 9.77
CA PHE A 35 -18.12 -9.97 8.42
C PHE A 35 -16.66 -10.12 7.97
N ARG A 36 -16.35 -11.28 7.40
CA ARG A 36 -15.01 -11.58 6.88
C ARG A 36 -14.80 -10.87 5.54
N ARG A 37 -13.59 -10.37 5.31
CA ARG A 37 -13.18 -9.90 3.97
C ARG A 37 -12.74 -11.09 3.12
N LEU A 38 -13.13 -11.10 1.85
CA LEU A 38 -12.68 -12.07 0.85
C LEU A 38 -11.32 -11.64 0.28
N GLY A 39 -10.67 -12.55 -0.45
CA GLY A 39 -9.37 -12.29 -1.08
C GLY A 39 -9.34 -11.11 -2.07
N ASP A 40 -10.52 -10.67 -2.53
CA ASP A 40 -10.74 -9.50 -3.40
C ASP A 40 -11.13 -8.21 -2.63
N TYR A 41 -10.99 -8.23 -1.30
CA TYR A 41 -11.20 -7.11 -0.38
C TYR A 41 -12.66 -6.67 -0.19
N ARG A 42 -13.64 -7.46 -0.67
CA ARG A 42 -15.06 -7.26 -0.36
C ARG A 42 -15.46 -8.03 0.89
N TYR A 43 -16.51 -7.60 1.56
CA TYR A 43 -17.06 -8.27 2.74
C TYR A 43 -18.11 -9.28 2.32
N ASP A 44 -18.00 -10.51 2.83
CA ASP A 44 -19.07 -11.49 2.75
C ASP A 44 -20.11 -11.21 3.84
N LEU A 45 -21.15 -10.45 3.47
CA LEU A 45 -22.27 -10.07 4.34
C LEU A 45 -23.29 -11.21 4.42
N ASN A 46 -22.84 -12.43 4.68
CA ASN A 46 -23.67 -13.62 4.76
C ASN A 46 -24.52 -13.60 6.04
N LEU A 47 -25.77 -13.14 5.91
CA LEU A 47 -26.69 -13.01 7.02
C LEU A 47 -27.34 -14.33 7.42
N ASP A 48 -27.38 -15.34 6.55
CA ASP A 48 -27.85 -16.68 6.93
C ASP A 48 -26.92 -17.33 7.95
N ALA A 49 -25.61 -17.09 7.83
CA ALA A 49 -24.64 -17.55 8.81
C ALA A 49 -24.84 -16.87 10.19
N LYS A 50 -25.30 -15.61 10.21
CA LYS A 50 -25.54 -14.84 11.44
C LYS A 50 -26.92 -15.12 12.05
N TRP A 51 -27.95 -15.26 11.22
CA TRP A 51 -29.36 -15.34 11.63
C TRP A 51 -30.07 -16.59 11.14
N LYS A 52 -29.66 -17.76 11.64
CA LYS A 52 -30.22 -19.08 11.25
C LYS A 52 -31.74 -19.24 11.47
N LYS A 53 -32.36 -18.36 12.26
CA LYS A 53 -33.79 -18.39 12.60
C LYS A 53 -34.59 -17.24 11.96
N ALA A 54 -33.98 -16.42 11.11
CA ALA A 54 -34.69 -15.36 10.40
C ALA A 54 -35.75 -15.95 9.45
N ARG A 55 -36.90 -15.29 9.36
CA ARG A 55 -38.03 -15.69 8.51
C ARG A 55 -38.04 -14.89 7.22
N ALA A 56 -38.53 -15.47 6.13
CA ALA A 56 -38.71 -14.73 4.89
C ALA A 56 -39.57 -13.48 5.11
N GLY A 57 -39.17 -12.37 4.49
CA GLY A 57 -39.78 -11.06 4.65
C GLY A 57 -39.21 -10.19 5.77
N GLN A 58 -38.38 -10.74 6.67
CA GLN A 58 -37.71 -9.94 7.69
C GLN A 58 -36.56 -9.12 7.11
N TYR A 59 -36.29 -7.98 7.73
CA TYR A 59 -35.24 -7.04 7.34
C TYR A 59 -34.05 -7.13 8.30
N VAL A 60 -32.84 -7.01 7.76
CA VAL A 60 -31.63 -6.76 8.55
C VAL A 60 -30.86 -5.61 7.93
N TYR A 61 -30.40 -4.71 8.79
CA TYR A 61 -29.60 -3.56 8.42
C TYR A 61 -28.12 -3.86 8.66
N VAL A 62 -27.28 -3.57 7.67
CA VAL A 62 -25.82 -3.64 7.75
C VAL A 62 -25.26 -2.25 7.57
N TRP A 63 -24.53 -1.74 8.56
CA TRP A 63 -24.18 -0.32 8.67
C TRP A 63 -22.68 -0.11 8.88
N GLY A 64 -22.09 0.73 8.05
CA GLY A 64 -20.67 1.06 8.04
C GLY A 64 -20.45 2.52 7.63
N LYS A 65 -19.22 2.99 7.78
CA LYS A 65 -18.80 4.30 7.28
C LYS A 65 -17.40 4.30 6.70
N LEU A 66 -17.09 5.33 5.92
CA LEU A 66 -15.76 5.59 5.39
C LEU A 66 -15.45 7.09 5.40
N TRP A 67 -14.17 7.44 5.43
CA TRP A 67 -13.69 8.82 5.27
C TRP A 67 -13.29 9.08 3.81
N SER A 68 -13.63 10.26 3.29
CA SER A 68 -13.09 10.76 2.01
C SER A 68 -12.40 12.11 2.19
N GLN A 69 -11.20 12.26 1.62
CA GLN A 69 -10.46 13.54 1.64
C GLN A 69 -10.91 14.54 0.58
N GLN A 70 -11.83 14.14 -0.30
CA GLN A 70 -12.38 15.00 -1.34
C GLN A 70 -13.75 14.48 -1.76
N GLU A 71 -14.50 15.29 -2.49
CA GLU A 71 -15.67 14.79 -3.22
C GLU A 71 -15.21 13.86 -4.33
N ALA A 72 -15.79 12.67 -4.39
CA ALA A 72 -15.40 11.65 -5.37
C ALA A 72 -16.54 10.66 -5.62
N THR A 73 -16.44 9.94 -6.72
CA THR A 73 -17.23 8.74 -6.98
C THR A 73 -16.35 7.51 -6.76
N LEU A 74 -16.73 6.67 -5.81
CA LEU A 74 -16.05 5.40 -5.53
C LEU A 74 -16.78 4.27 -6.23
N ASN A 75 -16.05 3.39 -6.92
CA ASN A 75 -16.63 2.23 -7.56
C ASN A 75 -16.70 1.07 -6.58
N THR A 76 -17.92 0.69 -6.17
CA THR A 76 -18.18 -0.50 -5.35
C THR A 76 -18.81 -1.61 -6.17
N GLY A 77 -18.72 -2.85 -5.69
CA GLY A 77 -19.30 -4.02 -6.32
C GLY A 77 -20.18 -4.80 -5.35
N LEU A 78 -21.35 -5.23 -5.82
CA LEU A 78 -22.35 -5.98 -5.07
C LEU A 78 -22.70 -7.30 -5.76
N ASN A 79 -22.70 -8.38 -4.98
CA ASN A 79 -23.39 -9.63 -5.31
C ASN A 79 -24.54 -9.82 -4.32
N CYS A 80 -25.72 -10.24 -4.78
CA CYS A 80 -26.90 -10.36 -3.94
C CYS A 80 -27.19 -11.82 -3.63
N TYR A 81 -27.33 -12.17 -2.35
CA TYR A 81 -27.94 -13.45 -1.92
C TYR A 81 -29.44 -13.29 -1.66
N SER A 82 -29.89 -12.05 -1.52
CA SER A 82 -31.28 -11.67 -1.30
C SER A 82 -31.53 -10.22 -1.76
N PRO A 83 -32.80 -9.76 -1.81
CA PRO A 83 -33.10 -8.38 -2.12
C PRO A 83 -32.38 -7.41 -1.17
N VAL A 84 -31.89 -6.30 -1.71
CA VAL A 84 -31.14 -5.29 -0.95
C VAL A 84 -31.39 -3.88 -1.48
N THR A 85 -31.51 -2.94 -0.54
CA THR A 85 -31.46 -1.51 -0.81
C THR A 85 -30.19 -0.92 -0.19
N VAL A 86 -29.45 -0.10 -0.96
CA VAL A 86 -28.22 0.56 -0.51
C VAL A 86 -28.48 2.06 -0.37
N TYR A 87 -28.12 2.57 0.80
CA TYR A 87 -28.19 3.98 1.14
C TYR A 87 -26.78 4.53 1.38
N VAL A 88 -26.52 5.73 0.87
CA VAL A 88 -25.29 6.48 1.15
C VAL A 88 -25.67 7.85 1.66
N ASN A 89 -25.17 8.23 2.84
CA ASN A 89 -25.54 9.48 3.52
C ASN A 89 -27.07 9.67 3.69
N GLY A 90 -27.81 8.57 3.83
CA GLY A 90 -29.26 8.56 3.99
C GLY A 90 -30.07 8.63 2.68
N GLU A 91 -29.41 8.73 1.52
CA GLU A 91 -30.06 8.72 0.20
C GLU A 91 -30.05 7.30 -0.38
N GLU A 92 -31.18 6.85 -0.91
CA GLU A 92 -31.26 5.59 -1.66
C GLU A 92 -30.54 5.74 -3.00
N ILE A 93 -29.44 5.00 -3.18
CA ILE A 93 -28.65 5.06 -4.41
C ILE A 93 -28.82 3.83 -5.29
N PHE A 94 -29.30 2.72 -4.72
CA PHE A 94 -29.45 1.46 -5.42
C PHE A 94 -30.49 0.57 -4.73
N LYS A 95 -31.24 -0.16 -5.53
CA LYS A 95 -32.12 -1.25 -5.11
C LYS A 95 -31.96 -2.41 -6.08
N SER A 96 -31.81 -3.62 -5.56
CA SER A 96 -31.69 -4.81 -6.40
C SER A 96 -32.95 -5.06 -7.23
N GLU A 97 -32.73 -5.63 -8.41
CA GLU A 97 -33.74 -6.09 -9.34
C GLU A 97 -33.62 -7.61 -9.54
N LEU A 98 -34.59 -8.17 -10.26
CA LEU A 98 -34.74 -9.60 -10.48
C LEU A 98 -33.46 -10.33 -10.92
N LEU A 99 -32.68 -9.74 -11.84
CA LEU A 99 -31.46 -10.40 -12.35
C LEU A 99 -30.32 -10.42 -11.32
N GLN A 100 -30.21 -9.42 -10.44
CA GLN A 100 -29.20 -9.51 -9.37
C GLN A 100 -29.61 -10.54 -8.32
N GLU A 101 -30.91 -10.64 -8.04
CA GLU A 101 -31.45 -11.52 -7.00
C GLU A 101 -31.46 -13.01 -7.42
N LEU A 102 -31.66 -13.30 -8.71
CA LEU A 102 -31.68 -14.67 -9.22
C LEU A 102 -30.28 -15.27 -9.47
N PHE A 103 -29.27 -14.42 -9.65
CA PHE A 103 -27.91 -14.83 -10.03
C PHE A 103 -26.87 -14.31 -9.02
N PRO A 104 -26.70 -14.98 -7.86
CA PRO A 104 -25.78 -14.57 -6.81
C PRO A 104 -24.31 -14.39 -7.24
N GLU A 105 -23.88 -15.07 -8.30
CA GLU A 105 -22.57 -14.94 -8.90
C GLU A 105 -22.39 -13.63 -9.67
N ARG A 106 -23.49 -12.97 -10.04
CA ARG A 106 -23.47 -11.71 -10.79
C ARG A 106 -22.98 -10.56 -9.92
N ARG A 107 -21.82 -10.03 -10.28
CA ARG A 107 -21.29 -8.80 -9.70
C ARG A 107 -21.88 -7.57 -10.40
N THR A 108 -22.52 -6.70 -9.64
CA THR A 108 -23.06 -5.42 -10.10
C THR A 108 -22.18 -4.28 -9.60
N GLN A 109 -21.69 -3.43 -10.49
CA GLN A 109 -20.96 -2.23 -10.10
C GLN A 109 -21.95 -1.15 -9.65
N ILE A 110 -21.71 -0.59 -8.47
CA ILE A 110 -22.51 0.47 -7.86
C ILE A 110 -21.55 1.63 -7.55
N PRO A 111 -21.54 2.68 -8.38
CA PRO A 111 -20.82 3.90 -8.06
C PRO A 111 -21.49 4.59 -6.87
N ILE A 112 -20.71 4.97 -5.86
CA ILE A 112 -21.20 5.73 -4.70
C ILE A 112 -20.55 7.10 -4.67
N SER A 113 -21.35 8.15 -4.52
CA SER A 113 -20.86 9.52 -4.37
C SER A 113 -20.54 9.78 -2.91
N VAL A 114 -19.33 10.25 -2.64
CA VAL A 114 -18.85 10.57 -1.28
C VAL A 114 -18.50 12.04 -1.20
N LYS A 115 -18.83 12.66 -0.06
CA LYS A 115 -18.45 14.04 0.28
C LYS A 115 -17.13 14.06 1.05
N TYR A 116 -16.49 15.23 1.11
CA TYR A 116 -15.40 15.46 2.05
C TYR A 116 -15.86 15.12 3.48
N GLY A 117 -15.09 14.28 4.17
CA GLY A 117 -15.36 13.84 5.54
C GLY A 117 -15.97 12.44 5.65
N TRP A 118 -16.72 12.21 6.72
CA TRP A 118 -17.38 10.92 6.98
C TRP A 118 -18.60 10.72 6.09
N ASN A 119 -18.73 9.51 5.55
CA ASN A 119 -19.81 9.06 4.70
C ASN A 119 -20.40 7.76 5.25
N ASP A 120 -21.71 7.75 5.51
CA ASP A 120 -22.45 6.57 5.92
C ASP A 120 -22.77 5.68 4.73
N VAL A 121 -22.66 4.37 4.93
CA VAL A 121 -23.14 3.36 3.98
C VAL A 121 -23.99 2.36 4.76
N LEU A 122 -25.25 2.22 4.34
CA LEU A 122 -26.23 1.34 4.98
C LEU A 122 -26.85 0.43 3.92
N LEU A 123 -26.85 -0.87 4.18
CA LEU A 123 -27.47 -1.88 3.34
C LEU A 123 -28.65 -2.49 4.10
N CYS A 124 -29.83 -2.48 3.50
CA CYS A 124 -31.03 -3.09 4.04
C CYS A 124 -31.34 -4.36 3.23
N PHE A 125 -31.11 -5.53 3.82
CA PHE A 125 -31.39 -6.81 3.20
C PHE A 125 -32.74 -7.35 3.64
N VAL A 126 -33.45 -8.02 2.72
CA VAL A 126 -34.70 -8.74 3.01
C VAL A 126 -34.44 -10.24 2.96
N LYS A 127 -34.77 -10.97 4.03
CA LYS A 127 -34.63 -12.43 4.07
C LYS A 127 -35.56 -13.09 3.05
N THR A 128 -35.03 -14.06 2.30
CA THR A 128 -35.81 -14.96 1.42
C THR A 128 -35.64 -16.42 1.84
N GLU A 129 -36.46 -17.31 1.28
CA GLU A 129 -36.34 -18.76 1.51
C GLU A 129 -35.03 -19.36 0.98
N VAL A 130 -34.38 -18.71 0.01
CA VAL A 130 -33.21 -19.27 -0.69
C VAL A 130 -31.89 -18.60 -0.33
N GLY A 131 -31.92 -17.43 0.34
CA GLY A 131 -30.70 -16.73 0.75
C GLY A 131 -30.96 -15.49 1.59
N PHE A 132 -29.90 -14.98 2.23
CA PHE A 132 -29.91 -13.75 3.00
C PHE A 132 -28.53 -13.06 3.00
N GLY A 133 -28.49 -11.82 2.53
CA GLY A 133 -27.27 -10.99 2.53
C GLY A 133 -26.66 -10.81 1.13
N GLY A 134 -25.34 -10.67 1.07
CA GLY A 134 -24.60 -10.48 -0.19
C GLY A 134 -23.10 -10.27 0.01
N ILE A 135 -22.38 -9.90 -1.06
CA ILE A 135 -20.97 -9.51 -1.00
C ILE A 135 -20.85 -8.06 -1.42
N PHE A 136 -20.25 -7.21 -0.60
CA PHE A 136 -20.15 -5.77 -0.86
C PHE A 136 -18.75 -5.20 -0.55
N GLY A 137 -18.24 -4.30 -1.41
CA GLY A 137 -16.98 -3.60 -1.18
C GLY A 137 -16.39 -3.01 -2.47
N THR A 138 -15.07 -2.80 -2.52
CA THR A 138 -14.39 -2.24 -3.71
C THR A 138 -14.54 -3.10 -4.97
N VAL A 139 -14.50 -2.47 -6.14
CA VAL A 139 -14.40 -3.18 -7.43
C VAL A 139 -13.00 -3.80 -7.63
N SER A 140 -11.96 -3.19 -7.06
CA SER A 140 -10.58 -3.65 -7.18
C SER A 140 -9.82 -3.41 -5.90
N PHE A 141 -9.09 -4.41 -5.41
CA PHE A 141 -8.25 -4.27 -4.23
C PHE A 141 -7.10 -3.27 -4.42
N LYS A 142 -6.87 -2.75 -5.63
CA LYS A 142 -5.90 -1.67 -5.90
C LYS A 142 -6.48 -0.28 -5.67
N ASN A 143 -7.79 -0.18 -5.48
CA ASN A 143 -8.52 1.07 -5.37
C ASN A 143 -9.24 1.17 -4.01
N PHE A 144 -9.28 2.39 -3.48
CA PHE A 144 -10.08 2.74 -2.31
C PHE A 144 -11.59 2.61 -2.62
N PRO A 145 -12.44 2.16 -1.67
CA PRO A 145 -12.15 1.82 -0.27
C PRO A 145 -11.73 0.37 -0.04
N LEU A 146 -10.72 0.13 0.81
CA LEU A 146 -10.22 -1.22 1.13
C LEU A 146 -10.85 -1.83 2.39
N HIS A 147 -11.48 -1.00 3.22
CA HIS A 147 -12.17 -1.39 4.44
C HIS A 147 -13.21 -0.33 4.82
N PHE A 148 -14.12 -0.71 5.73
CA PHE A 148 -15.13 0.16 6.32
C PHE A 148 -14.96 0.19 7.84
N LEU A 149 -15.46 1.25 8.47
CA LEU A 149 -15.42 1.41 9.92
C LEU A 149 -16.81 1.32 10.52
N THR A 150 -16.89 0.94 11.78
CA THR A 150 -18.14 0.97 12.53
C THR A 150 -18.60 2.42 12.72
N PRO A 151 -19.87 2.74 12.45
CA PRO A 151 -20.32 4.13 12.37
C PRO A 151 -20.68 4.76 13.71
N CYS A 152 -21.18 3.99 14.69
CA CYS A 152 -21.61 4.49 15.99
C CYS A 152 -20.49 5.18 16.78
N VAL A 153 -20.85 6.21 17.55
CA VAL A 153 -19.93 6.90 18.48
C VAL A 153 -19.39 5.96 19.56
N ASP A 154 -20.19 4.96 19.94
CA ASP A 154 -19.86 3.93 20.93
C ASP A 154 -18.68 3.03 20.54
N ARG A 155 -18.35 2.98 19.25
CA ARG A 155 -17.33 2.09 18.68
C ARG A 155 -16.36 2.83 17.76
N GLN A 156 -16.24 4.13 17.95
CA GLN A 156 -15.54 4.99 17.00
C GLN A 156 -14.13 4.48 16.71
N GLY A 157 -13.91 4.12 15.44
CA GLY A 157 -12.62 3.67 14.93
C GLY A 157 -12.39 2.16 14.92
N GLN A 158 -13.35 1.32 15.35
CA GLN A 158 -13.29 -0.12 15.07
C GLN A 158 -13.40 -0.36 13.56
N GLU A 159 -12.71 -1.38 13.06
CA GLU A 159 -12.88 -1.83 11.69
C GLU A 159 -14.04 -2.80 11.57
N GLY A 160 -14.76 -2.71 10.45
CA GLY A 160 -15.82 -3.62 10.08
C GLY A 160 -17.19 -2.96 9.99
N TRP A 161 -18.22 -3.79 9.96
CA TRP A 161 -19.62 -3.39 9.81
C TRP A 161 -20.43 -3.85 11.02
N LEU A 162 -21.43 -3.06 11.38
CA LEU A 162 -22.48 -3.48 12.30
C LEU A 162 -23.62 -4.17 11.53
N TYR A 163 -24.27 -5.14 12.15
CA TYR A 163 -25.52 -5.72 11.63
C TYR A 163 -26.58 -5.81 12.73
N SER A 164 -27.83 -5.52 12.37
CA SER A 164 -28.95 -5.53 13.30
C SER A 164 -29.50 -6.94 13.54
N GLU A 165 -30.30 -7.08 14.58
CA GLU A 165 -31.28 -8.16 14.67
C GLU A 165 -32.31 -8.13 13.51
N PRO A 166 -32.94 -9.27 13.16
CA PRO A 166 -34.01 -9.30 12.17
C PRO A 166 -35.26 -8.60 12.71
N VAL A 167 -35.83 -7.71 11.90
CA VAL A 167 -37.06 -6.97 12.22
C VAL A 167 -38.18 -7.27 11.21
N ASP A 168 -39.43 -7.25 11.67
CA ASP A 168 -40.60 -7.54 10.81
C ASP A 168 -41.07 -6.32 9.99
N GLU A 169 -40.67 -5.10 10.38
CA GLU A 169 -41.02 -3.84 9.70
C GLU A 169 -39.78 -2.99 9.44
N THR A 170 -39.81 -2.20 8.37
CA THR A 170 -38.71 -1.26 8.06
C THR A 170 -38.66 -0.11 9.05
N LEU A 171 -37.46 0.36 9.37
CA LEU A 171 -37.24 1.53 10.23
C LEU A 171 -37.90 2.79 9.65
N SER A 172 -38.51 3.57 10.55
CA SER A 172 -39.06 4.89 10.23
C SER A 172 -37.97 5.96 10.05
N SER A 173 -36.81 5.76 10.69
CA SER A 173 -35.61 6.60 10.53
C SER A 173 -34.39 5.71 10.39
N LEU A 174 -33.62 5.91 9.32
CA LEU A 174 -32.38 5.18 9.08
C LEU A 174 -31.28 5.63 10.05
N PRO A 175 -30.40 4.73 10.52
CA PRO A 175 -29.20 5.08 11.27
C PRO A 175 -28.27 6.02 10.48
N ARG A 176 -27.57 6.91 11.19
CA ARG A 176 -26.66 7.92 10.62
C ARG A 176 -25.44 8.13 11.51
N ASP A 177 -24.31 8.52 10.92
CA ASP A 177 -23.07 8.80 11.62
C ASP A 177 -23.30 9.80 12.75
N GLY A 178 -22.67 9.55 13.89
CA GLY A 178 -22.84 10.35 15.10
C GLY A 178 -23.95 9.88 16.04
N MET A 179 -24.79 8.91 15.64
CA MET A 179 -25.73 8.26 16.56
C MET A 179 -25.03 7.24 17.47
N THR A 180 -25.58 7.04 18.66
CA THR A 180 -25.31 5.90 19.54
C THR A 180 -26.10 4.67 19.07
N GLU A 181 -25.68 3.47 19.46
CA GLU A 181 -26.44 2.24 19.19
C GLU A 181 -27.85 2.30 19.78
N GLU A 182 -28.01 2.87 20.97
CA GLU A 182 -29.29 3.02 21.66
C GLU A 182 -30.28 3.91 20.89
N GLU A 183 -29.82 5.05 20.36
CA GLU A 183 -30.66 5.99 19.59
C GLU A 183 -31.23 5.38 18.31
N THR A 184 -30.65 4.30 17.79
CA THR A 184 -31.19 3.61 16.60
C THR A 184 -32.42 2.77 16.90
N GLY A 185 -32.65 2.40 18.17
CA GLY A 185 -33.73 1.49 18.57
C GLY A 185 -33.54 0.04 18.14
N LEU A 186 -32.34 -0.36 17.71
CA LEU A 186 -32.00 -1.72 17.30
C LEU A 186 -30.89 -2.33 18.15
N SER A 187 -30.92 -3.65 18.33
CA SER A 187 -29.77 -4.39 18.83
C SER A 187 -28.74 -4.60 17.72
N TRP A 188 -27.50 -4.15 17.95
CA TRP A 188 -26.41 -4.27 16.99
C TRP A 188 -25.39 -5.32 17.37
N TYR A 189 -24.85 -5.95 16.34
CA TYR A 189 -23.85 -6.99 16.44
C TYR A 189 -22.64 -6.64 15.55
N PRO A 190 -21.44 -7.13 15.89
CA PRO A 190 -21.11 -8.03 16.99
C PRO A 190 -21.28 -7.40 18.39
N ARG A 191 -21.32 -8.20 19.46
CA ARG A 191 -21.48 -7.67 20.83
C ARG A 191 -20.35 -6.70 21.17
N ARG A 192 -20.66 -5.60 21.86
CA ARG A 192 -19.67 -4.57 22.22
C ARG A 192 -18.85 -4.98 23.44
N ASP A 193 -19.55 -5.45 24.46
CA ASP A 193 -19.04 -5.57 25.82
C ASP A 193 -19.03 -7.02 26.29
N TRP A 194 -18.06 -7.34 27.16
CA TRP A 194 -18.08 -8.54 27.97
C TRP A 194 -19.33 -8.57 28.86
N THR A 195 -19.90 -9.75 29.08
CA THR A 195 -20.92 -9.95 30.11
C THR A 195 -20.33 -9.74 31.50
N GLU A 196 -21.18 -9.45 32.50
CA GLU A 196 -20.71 -9.30 33.88
C GLU A 196 -20.01 -10.56 34.42
N GLY A 197 -20.41 -11.76 33.97
CA GLY A 197 -19.73 -13.01 34.31
C GLY A 197 -18.31 -13.10 33.73
N GLU A 198 -18.13 -12.69 32.47
CA GLU A 198 -16.82 -12.66 31.80
C GLU A 198 -15.90 -11.58 32.38
N LYS A 199 -16.43 -10.46 32.87
CA LYS A 199 -15.61 -9.43 33.54
C LYS A 199 -15.06 -9.89 34.90
N ASN A 200 -15.75 -10.84 35.53
CA ASN A 200 -15.33 -11.39 36.83
C ASN A 200 -14.18 -12.42 36.70
N VAL A 201 -13.79 -12.81 35.49
CA VAL A 201 -12.62 -13.67 35.27
C VAL A 201 -11.40 -12.82 34.89
N GLY A 202 -10.19 -13.27 35.26
CA GLY A 202 -8.94 -12.62 34.91
C GLY A 202 -8.76 -12.35 33.40
N ALA A 203 -7.98 -11.31 33.05
CA ALA A 203 -7.84 -10.82 31.68
C ALA A 203 -7.36 -11.88 30.69
N PHE A 204 -6.33 -12.64 31.05
CA PHE A 204 -5.84 -13.72 30.21
C PHE A 204 -6.90 -14.82 30.05
N ALA A 205 -7.65 -15.14 31.11
CA ALA A 205 -8.73 -16.12 31.08
C ALA A 205 -9.86 -15.75 30.11
N ARG A 206 -10.36 -14.51 30.14
CA ARG A 206 -11.45 -14.09 29.23
C ARG A 206 -11.02 -13.95 27.79
N ILE A 207 -9.78 -13.51 27.53
CA ILE A 207 -9.28 -13.32 26.17
C ILE A 207 -8.88 -14.66 25.54
N PHE A 208 -8.20 -15.54 26.29
CA PHE A 208 -7.55 -16.74 25.74
C PHE A 208 -8.08 -18.08 26.26
N GLY A 209 -8.97 -18.08 27.25
CA GLY A 209 -9.48 -19.31 27.87
C GLY A 209 -8.51 -19.91 28.91
N THR A 210 -8.81 -21.13 29.38
CA THR A 210 -8.07 -21.83 30.46
C THR A 210 -7.89 -23.34 30.22
N GLU A 211 -8.20 -23.81 29.00
CA GLU A 211 -8.36 -25.24 28.73
C GLU A 211 -7.04 -26.03 28.76
N GLN A 212 -5.92 -25.39 28.41
CA GLN A 212 -4.60 -26.01 28.32
C GLN A 212 -3.55 -25.18 29.07
N PRO A 213 -2.39 -25.77 29.45
CA PRO A 213 -1.29 -25.00 29.98
C PRO A 213 -0.84 -23.98 28.94
N ALA A 214 -0.74 -22.73 29.33
CA ALA A 214 -0.50 -21.64 28.40
C ALA A 214 0.27 -20.50 29.06
N VAL A 215 1.05 -19.80 28.24
CA VAL A 215 1.68 -18.53 28.57
C VAL A 215 1.07 -17.42 27.71
N ALA A 216 0.79 -16.28 28.32
CA ALA A 216 0.32 -15.09 27.63
C ALA A 216 1.04 -13.84 28.13
N TYR A 217 1.12 -12.83 27.28
CA TYR A 217 1.72 -11.54 27.61
C TYR A 217 0.69 -10.42 27.51
N ALA A 218 0.83 -9.42 28.38
CA ALA A 218 0.20 -8.12 28.23
C ALA A 218 1.28 -7.04 28.21
N TRP A 219 1.17 -6.08 27.29
CA TRP A 219 2.14 -5.02 27.07
C TRP A 219 1.49 -3.63 27.19
N SER A 220 2.10 -2.77 27.99
CA SER A 220 1.74 -1.36 28.14
C SER A 220 3.00 -0.49 28.18
N LYS A 221 2.85 0.82 27.99
CA LYS A 221 3.91 1.80 28.26
C LYS A 221 3.66 2.46 29.60
N LEU A 222 4.63 2.32 30.50
CA LEU A 222 4.71 3.09 31.74
C LEU A 222 5.39 4.43 31.45
N ASP A 223 4.60 5.50 31.41
CA ASP A 223 5.06 6.85 31.04
C ASP A 223 5.18 7.71 32.30
N VAL A 224 6.42 7.95 32.76
CA VAL A 224 6.67 8.83 33.90
C VAL A 224 6.76 10.27 33.41
N ILE A 225 5.68 11.02 33.63
CA ILE A 225 5.46 12.37 33.09
C ILE A 225 5.92 13.50 34.01
N GLN A 226 6.26 13.19 35.27
CA GLN A 226 6.82 14.16 36.21
C GLN A 226 8.16 13.66 36.76
N PRO A 227 9.24 14.47 36.70
CA PRO A 227 10.50 14.14 37.34
C PRO A 227 10.36 14.21 38.87
N GLY A 228 11.23 13.49 39.61
CA GLY A 228 11.22 13.50 41.07
C GLY A 228 11.96 12.31 41.68
N SER A 229 12.09 12.31 43.00
CA SER A 229 12.77 11.24 43.76
C SER A 229 11.81 10.19 44.33
N SER A 230 10.52 10.48 44.44
CA SER A 230 9.52 9.55 44.95
C SER A 230 9.30 8.38 43.98
N PRO A 231 9.41 7.12 44.43
CA PRO A 231 9.29 5.96 43.55
C PRO A 231 7.92 5.89 42.86
N VAL A 232 7.89 5.24 41.70
CA VAL A 232 6.64 4.85 41.05
C VAL A 232 6.14 3.59 41.75
N LEU A 233 4.96 3.68 42.34
CA LEU A 233 4.33 2.56 43.05
C LEU A 233 3.37 1.83 42.11
N LEU A 234 3.69 0.58 41.77
CA LEU A 234 2.77 -0.33 41.08
C LEU A 234 2.17 -1.28 42.11
N GLN A 235 0.85 -1.32 42.19
CA GLN A 235 0.13 -2.21 43.09
C GLN A 235 -1.09 -2.80 42.39
N GLY A 236 -1.44 -4.02 42.76
CA GLY A 236 -2.46 -4.77 42.04
C GLY A 236 -2.68 -6.17 42.58
N LYS A 237 -3.49 -6.92 41.84
CA LYS A 237 -3.87 -8.29 42.17
C LYS A 237 -3.71 -9.16 40.93
N HIS A 238 -3.36 -10.42 41.13
CA HIS A 238 -3.31 -11.40 40.05
C HIS A 238 -3.88 -12.73 40.48
N GLU A 239 -4.41 -13.42 39.48
CA GLU A 239 -4.91 -14.79 39.57
C GLU A 239 -3.97 -15.65 38.74
N GLY A 240 -3.58 -16.82 39.26
CA GLY A 240 -2.55 -17.65 38.66
C GLY A 240 -1.14 -17.07 38.81
N ALA A 241 -0.19 -17.63 38.05
CA ALA A 241 1.20 -17.19 38.06
C ALA A 241 1.36 -15.90 37.24
N LEU A 242 2.12 -14.95 37.78
CA LEU A 242 2.39 -13.65 37.16
C LEU A 242 3.87 -13.30 37.32
N THR A 243 4.50 -12.84 36.24
CA THR A 243 5.80 -12.17 36.27
C THR A 243 5.69 -10.80 35.59
N LEU A 244 6.23 -9.76 36.19
CA LEU A 244 6.24 -8.39 35.65
C LEU A 244 7.66 -7.98 35.27
N TYR A 245 7.78 -7.31 34.12
CA TYR A 245 9.04 -6.83 33.57
C TYR A 245 8.95 -5.33 33.25
N VAL A 246 10.03 -4.61 33.49
CA VAL A 246 10.23 -3.22 33.02
C VAL A 246 11.49 -3.17 32.18
N ASP A 247 11.35 -2.74 30.92
CA ASP A 247 12.41 -2.73 29.92
C ASP A 247 13.12 -4.11 29.84
N GLY A 248 12.32 -5.17 29.89
CA GLY A 248 12.74 -6.57 29.87
C GLY A 248 13.39 -7.10 31.15
N LYS A 249 13.58 -6.26 32.18
CA LYS A 249 14.11 -6.70 33.48
C LYS A 249 12.97 -7.13 34.40
N GLU A 250 13.08 -8.32 34.97
CA GLU A 250 12.12 -8.81 35.97
C GLU A 250 12.11 -7.90 37.22
N ILE A 251 10.92 -7.46 37.61
CA ILE A 251 10.67 -6.62 38.79
C ILE A 251 9.80 -7.32 39.84
N TYR A 252 9.08 -8.37 39.46
CA TYR A 252 8.22 -9.17 40.33
C TYR A 252 7.91 -10.51 39.70
N SER A 253 7.87 -11.57 40.51
CA SER A 253 7.40 -12.90 40.10
C SER A 253 6.68 -13.60 41.26
N ALA A 254 5.55 -14.21 40.96
CA ALA A 254 4.80 -15.05 41.90
C ALA A 254 4.13 -16.21 41.16
N GLY A 255 4.23 -17.42 41.72
CA GLY A 255 3.69 -18.64 41.11
C GLY A 255 2.24 -18.99 41.48
N GLN A 256 1.59 -18.17 42.31
CA GLN A 256 0.21 -18.37 42.79
C GLN A 256 -0.50 -17.04 42.95
N SER A 257 -1.84 -17.04 42.90
CA SER A 257 -2.67 -15.84 43.04
C SER A 257 -2.34 -15.03 44.30
N GLY A 258 -2.37 -13.70 44.17
CA GLY A 258 -2.01 -12.82 45.28
C GLY A 258 -2.11 -11.34 44.94
N ASN A 259 -1.78 -10.51 45.94
CA ASN A 259 -1.62 -9.08 45.78
C ASN A 259 -0.14 -8.73 45.69
N PHE A 260 0.20 -7.70 44.92
CA PHE A 260 1.57 -7.21 44.80
C PHE A 260 1.67 -5.71 45.02
N ARG A 261 2.86 -5.29 45.44
CA ARG A 261 3.24 -3.89 45.62
C ARG A 261 4.72 -3.74 45.32
N ILE A 262 5.06 -2.96 44.30
CA ILE A 262 6.41 -2.83 43.75
C ILE A 262 6.78 -1.35 43.69
N GLU A 263 7.95 -1.01 44.21
CA GLU A 263 8.52 0.33 44.12
C GLU A 263 9.57 0.39 43.01
N LEU A 264 9.32 1.21 42.00
CA LEU A 264 10.22 1.41 40.88
C LEU A 264 10.96 2.75 41.02
N PRO A 265 12.26 2.80 40.68
CA PRO A 265 12.98 4.06 40.57
C PRO A 265 12.27 4.99 39.59
N ARG A 266 12.06 6.26 39.97
CA ARG A 266 11.37 7.24 39.12
C ARG A 266 12.30 7.73 38.01
N ARG A 267 12.20 7.12 36.84
CA ARG A 267 12.92 7.54 35.63
C ARG A 267 11.95 8.23 34.69
N TYR A 268 12.22 9.49 34.35
CA TYR A 268 11.36 10.27 33.45
C TYR A 268 11.36 9.66 32.04
N GLY A 269 10.19 9.63 31.41
CA GLY A 269 9.99 9.08 30.07
C GLY A 269 9.28 7.72 30.05
N PRO A 270 9.11 7.14 28.86
CA PRO A 270 8.41 5.88 28.68
C PRO A 270 9.34 4.68 28.91
N SER A 271 8.82 3.66 29.60
CA SER A 271 9.40 2.32 29.69
C SER A 271 8.37 1.26 29.26
N ASP A 272 8.86 0.13 28.77
CA ASP A 272 8.04 -1.03 28.44
C ASP A 272 7.67 -1.80 29.71
N LEU A 273 6.37 -1.87 30.00
CA LEU A 273 5.83 -2.68 31.09
C LEU A 273 5.16 -3.91 30.49
N VAL A 274 5.70 -5.09 30.83
CA VAL A 274 5.21 -6.36 30.32
C VAL A 274 4.76 -7.24 31.49
N ALA A 275 3.56 -7.79 31.38
CA ALA A 275 3.03 -8.79 32.31
C ALA A 275 2.98 -10.15 31.61
N LYS A 276 3.65 -11.15 32.17
CA LYS A 276 3.62 -12.55 31.71
C LYS A 276 2.73 -13.36 32.64
N GLY A 277 1.60 -13.84 32.12
CA GLY A 277 0.74 -14.79 32.82
C GLY A 277 1.06 -16.22 32.41
N GLU A 278 0.97 -17.16 33.37
CA GLU A 278 1.07 -18.60 33.11
C GLU A 278 -0.06 -19.34 33.83
N THR A 279 -0.71 -20.26 33.11
CA THR A 279 -1.76 -21.12 33.65
C THR A 279 -1.40 -22.59 33.52
N LYS A 280 -1.81 -23.40 34.51
CA LYS A 280 -1.75 -24.86 34.45
C LYS A 280 -3.14 -25.34 34.05
N ALA A 281 -3.22 -26.30 33.11
CA ALA A 281 -4.51 -26.80 32.61
C ALA A 281 -5.51 -27.05 33.75
N GLY A 282 -6.72 -26.49 33.64
CA GLY A 282 -7.77 -26.69 34.62
C GLY A 282 -7.62 -25.93 35.95
N SER A 283 -6.77 -24.88 36.04
CA SER A 283 -6.79 -23.95 37.18
C SER A 283 -7.87 -22.86 37.05
N GLU A 284 -8.47 -22.48 38.18
CA GLU A 284 -9.34 -21.31 38.30
C GLU A 284 -8.55 -20.02 38.02
N LEU A 285 -9.00 -19.28 37.00
CA LEU A 285 -8.72 -17.86 36.71
C LEU A 285 -7.24 -17.47 36.60
N TRP A 286 -6.86 -16.88 35.47
CA TRP A 286 -5.54 -16.28 35.28
C TRP A 286 -5.65 -14.89 34.65
N GLY A 287 -4.88 -13.95 35.18
CA GLY A 287 -5.00 -12.54 34.82
C GLY A 287 -4.48 -11.64 35.92
N PHE A 288 -4.52 -10.33 35.66
CA PHE A 288 -4.08 -9.34 36.63
C PHE A 288 -4.90 -8.06 36.52
N THR A 289 -4.83 -7.26 37.57
CA THR A 289 -5.39 -5.91 37.65
C THR A 289 -4.36 -5.02 38.32
N LEU A 290 -4.22 -3.79 37.83
CA LEU A 290 -3.46 -2.75 38.50
C LEU A 290 -4.43 -1.76 39.13
N GLU A 291 -4.27 -1.54 40.43
CA GLU A 291 -5.03 -0.53 41.15
C GLU A 291 -4.49 0.87 40.79
N ASP A 292 -5.34 1.89 40.87
CA ASP A 292 -5.01 3.31 40.63
C ASP A 292 -4.40 3.64 39.25
N ALA A 293 -4.43 2.72 38.27
CA ALA A 293 -3.93 3.01 36.93
C ALA A 293 -4.62 4.22 36.27
N LYS A 294 -5.90 4.44 36.58
CA LYS A 294 -6.69 5.59 36.09
C LYS A 294 -6.35 6.92 36.79
N ASP A 295 -5.98 6.88 38.06
CA ASP A 295 -5.62 8.07 38.87
C ASP A 295 -4.10 8.36 38.90
N SER A 296 -3.31 7.50 38.23
CA SER A 296 -1.85 7.56 38.17
C SER A 296 -1.32 8.92 37.68
N THR A 297 -2.02 9.58 36.76
CA THR A 297 -1.61 10.88 36.20
C THR A 297 -1.40 11.94 37.29
N ALA A 298 -2.25 11.96 38.32
CA ALA A 298 -2.11 12.85 39.47
C ALA A 298 -0.88 12.51 40.36
N LYS A 299 -0.40 11.26 40.28
CA LYS A 299 0.82 10.76 40.94
C LYS A 299 2.07 10.92 40.05
N GLY A 300 1.93 11.54 38.89
CA GLY A 300 3.01 11.95 37.99
C GLY A 300 3.59 10.83 37.12
N TRP A 301 2.82 9.76 36.87
CA TRP A 301 3.09 8.72 35.89
C TRP A 301 1.75 8.25 35.27
N ARG A 302 1.75 7.57 34.13
CA ARG A 302 0.52 6.98 33.58
C ARG A 302 0.80 5.71 32.79
N LEU A 303 -0.21 4.87 32.62
CA LEU A 303 -0.20 3.85 31.58
C LEU A 303 -0.80 4.41 30.30
N ARG A 304 -0.25 3.99 29.18
CA ARG A 304 -0.81 4.24 27.86
C ARG A 304 -0.55 3.02 26.97
N PRO A 305 -1.39 2.78 25.96
CA PRO A 305 -1.13 1.69 25.05
C PRO A 305 0.24 1.90 24.36
N PRO A 306 0.98 0.81 24.07
CA PRO A 306 2.25 0.91 23.35
C PRO A 306 2.10 1.55 21.99
N HIS A 307 1.01 1.20 21.30
CA HIS A 307 0.50 1.84 20.10
C HIS A 307 -1.00 2.12 20.27
N PRO A 308 -1.50 3.32 19.93
CA PRO A 308 -2.94 3.59 19.99
C PRO A 308 -3.73 2.61 19.11
N VAL A 309 -4.76 1.99 19.68
CA VAL A 309 -5.70 1.11 18.96
C VAL A 309 -7.04 1.83 18.85
N ALA A 310 -7.40 2.25 17.64
CA ALA A 310 -8.70 2.87 17.42
C ALA A 310 -9.83 1.87 17.68
N GLY A 311 -10.92 2.34 18.30
CA GLY A 311 -12.03 1.48 18.69
C GLY A 311 -11.82 0.68 19.99
N CYS A 312 -10.72 0.90 20.72
CA CYS A 312 -10.50 0.33 22.04
C CYS A 312 -9.78 1.33 22.97
N PRO A 313 -10.33 1.66 24.17
CA PRO A 313 -9.69 2.57 25.10
C PRO A 313 -8.67 1.89 26.04
N ASP A 314 -8.43 0.58 25.87
CA ASP A 314 -7.54 -0.17 26.75
C ASP A 314 -6.09 0.33 26.63
N VAL A 315 -5.36 0.26 27.74
CA VAL A 315 -3.95 0.65 27.86
C VAL A 315 -3.01 -0.55 27.70
N TRP A 316 -3.57 -1.75 27.55
CA TRP A 316 -2.84 -3.00 27.36
C TRP A 316 -3.11 -3.62 25.98
N LEU A 317 -2.07 -4.22 25.40
CA LEU A 317 -2.19 -5.16 24.30
C LEU A 317 -1.87 -6.55 24.83
N TYR A 318 -2.64 -7.56 24.45
CA TYR A 318 -2.50 -8.93 24.91
C TYR A 318 -2.07 -9.83 23.76
N THR A 319 -1.19 -10.80 23.99
CA THR A 319 -0.82 -11.79 22.96
C THR A 319 -0.53 -13.15 23.58
N GLY A 320 -0.69 -14.20 22.78
CA GLY A 320 -0.69 -15.60 23.20
C GLY A 320 -1.76 -16.39 22.43
N VAL A 321 -1.98 -17.66 22.76
CA VAL A 321 -1.31 -18.45 23.81
C VAL A 321 -0.05 -19.13 23.29
N PHE A 322 1.01 -19.11 24.09
CA PHE A 322 2.25 -19.84 23.81
C PHE A 322 2.31 -21.12 24.64
N SER A 323 2.93 -22.16 24.09
CA SER A 323 3.29 -23.35 24.87
C SER A 323 4.38 -22.99 25.89
N PRO A 324 4.24 -23.38 27.17
CA PRO A 324 5.28 -23.10 28.16
C PRO A 324 6.66 -23.64 27.74
N GLY A 325 7.66 -22.76 27.73
CA GLY A 325 9.03 -23.05 27.31
C GLY A 325 9.33 -22.74 25.84
N SER A 326 8.34 -22.38 25.02
CA SER A 326 8.52 -21.95 23.63
C SER A 326 8.13 -20.49 23.38
N GLU A 327 7.72 -19.76 24.43
CA GLU A 327 7.32 -18.37 24.30
C GLU A 327 8.49 -17.43 23.99
N PRO A 328 8.25 -16.30 23.31
CA PRO A 328 9.24 -15.25 23.14
C PRO A 328 9.74 -14.69 24.48
N SER A 329 10.94 -14.10 24.46
CA SER A 329 11.44 -13.38 25.62
C SER A 329 10.63 -12.10 25.87
N PRO A 330 10.60 -11.57 27.11
CA PRO A 330 9.95 -10.30 27.41
C PRO A 330 10.52 -9.09 26.63
N GLN A 331 11.77 -9.17 26.16
CA GLN A 331 12.35 -8.15 25.27
C GLN A 331 11.87 -8.30 23.82
N ASP A 332 11.68 -9.54 23.35
CA ASP A 332 11.32 -9.80 21.96
C ASP A 332 9.82 -9.64 21.70
N ILE A 333 8.99 -9.67 22.75
CA ILE A 333 7.53 -9.51 22.64
C ILE A 333 7.11 -8.05 22.43
N VAL A 334 7.95 -7.04 22.67
CA VAL A 334 7.56 -5.61 22.64
C VAL A 334 7.64 -4.98 21.24
N VAL A 335 7.06 -5.66 20.24
CA VAL A 335 7.05 -5.26 18.83
C VAL A 335 5.67 -5.41 18.21
N THR A 336 5.37 -4.64 17.16
CA THR A 336 4.11 -4.72 16.40
C THR A 336 4.28 -5.18 14.96
N ASP A 337 5.50 -5.35 14.48
CA ASP A 337 5.75 -5.78 13.10
C ASP A 337 6.07 -7.27 12.97
N THR A 338 5.77 -8.04 14.01
CA THR A 338 6.11 -9.47 14.09
C THR A 338 4.86 -10.28 14.42
N VAL A 339 4.63 -11.34 13.64
CA VAL A 339 3.72 -12.43 14.01
C VAL A 339 4.53 -13.41 14.84
N PHE A 340 4.08 -13.68 16.07
CA PHE A 340 4.81 -14.54 17.00
C PHE A 340 4.50 -16.00 16.72
N ASP A 341 5.52 -16.85 16.79
CA ASP A 341 5.35 -18.30 16.65
C ASP A 341 4.75 -18.89 17.92
N ASP A 342 3.60 -19.55 17.78
CA ASP A 342 2.90 -20.29 18.84
C ASP A 342 3.05 -21.82 18.69
N GLY A 343 3.81 -22.28 17.68
CA GLY A 343 3.91 -23.68 17.28
C GLY A 343 2.76 -24.14 16.37
N ALA A 344 1.89 -23.24 15.91
CA ALA A 344 0.76 -23.51 15.04
C ALA A 344 0.67 -22.51 13.87
N GLN A 345 -0.29 -21.59 13.89
CA GLN A 345 -0.55 -20.65 12.79
C GLN A 345 0.09 -19.28 13.02
N GLY A 346 0.71 -19.06 14.17
CA GLY A 346 1.21 -17.76 14.62
C GLY A 346 0.11 -16.92 15.27
N VAL A 347 0.51 -16.14 16.27
CA VAL A 347 -0.35 -15.27 17.06
C VAL A 347 0.09 -13.82 16.97
N TYR A 348 -0.87 -12.93 17.23
CA TYR A 348 -0.65 -11.49 17.18
C TYR A 348 -1.36 -10.81 18.36
N TRP A 349 -1.50 -9.49 18.32
CA TRP A 349 -2.08 -8.70 19.40
C TRP A 349 -3.61 -8.75 19.44
N HIS A 350 -4.12 -8.70 20.67
CA HIS A 350 -5.52 -8.63 21.05
C HIS A 350 -5.73 -7.46 22.02
N VAL A 351 -6.97 -7.05 22.17
CA VAL A 351 -7.42 -6.11 23.21
C VAL A 351 -8.41 -6.80 24.13
N ASP A 352 -8.64 -6.24 25.30
CA ASP A 352 -9.62 -6.74 26.25
C ASP A 352 -11.07 -6.40 25.85
N LEU A 353 -11.49 -6.91 24.70
CA LEU A 353 -12.85 -6.85 24.18
C LEU A 353 -13.27 -8.23 23.65
N PRO A 354 -14.56 -8.57 23.64
CA PRO A 354 -15.03 -9.87 23.16
C PRO A 354 -14.49 -10.19 21.76
N GLU A 355 -13.85 -11.35 21.60
CA GLU A 355 -13.40 -11.89 20.29
C GLU A 355 -12.69 -10.85 19.40
N THR A 356 -11.92 -9.95 20.01
CA THR A 356 -11.35 -8.80 19.30
C THR A 356 -9.84 -8.92 19.18
N SER A 357 -9.36 -8.89 17.93
CA SER A 357 -7.95 -8.83 17.57
C SER A 357 -7.56 -7.38 17.23
N VAL A 358 -6.27 -7.08 17.30
CA VAL A 358 -5.70 -5.82 16.81
C VAL A 358 -5.14 -6.05 15.42
N ARG A 359 -5.48 -5.17 14.49
CA ARG A 359 -4.97 -5.24 13.11
C ARG A 359 -4.44 -3.87 12.66
N PRO A 360 -3.31 -3.79 11.94
CA PRO A 360 -2.81 -2.56 11.34
C PRO A 360 -3.57 -2.27 10.04
N TYR A 361 -3.77 -0.98 9.76
CA TYR A 361 -4.40 -0.47 8.54
C TYR A 361 -3.56 0.68 7.99
N LEU A 362 -3.32 0.63 6.68
CA LEU A 362 -2.54 1.63 5.96
C LEU A 362 -3.48 2.70 5.38
N GLU A 363 -3.68 3.76 6.17
CA GLU A 363 -4.58 4.86 5.84
C GLU A 363 -3.85 6.16 5.42
N ASN A 364 -2.51 6.13 5.42
CA ASN A 364 -1.69 7.24 4.92
C ASN A 364 -2.01 7.53 3.44
N THR A 365 -1.84 8.77 3.00
CA THR A 365 -2.04 9.13 1.59
C THR A 365 -1.06 8.39 0.68
N HIS A 366 0.25 8.47 0.98
CA HIS A 366 1.30 7.78 0.21
C HIS A 366 2.38 7.13 1.08
N TYR A 367 2.79 7.73 2.21
CA TYR A 367 3.85 7.17 3.04
C TYR A 367 3.55 5.74 3.53
N GLY A 368 4.48 4.82 3.34
CA GLY A 368 4.32 3.39 3.66
C GLY A 368 3.49 2.58 2.66
N LYS A 369 2.84 3.20 1.67
CA LYS A 369 2.11 2.47 0.62
C LYS A 369 3.06 1.80 -0.37
N TRP A 370 2.59 0.69 -0.91
CA TRP A 370 3.29 -0.11 -1.91
C TRP A 370 2.49 -0.17 -3.22
N ASN A 371 2.97 0.50 -4.27
CA ASN A 371 2.43 0.45 -5.64
C ASN A 371 3.45 1.01 -6.66
N TYR A 372 3.34 0.65 -7.94
CA TYR A 372 4.37 1.02 -8.91
C TYR A 372 4.66 2.54 -9.05
N PRO A 373 3.67 3.47 -9.00
CA PRO A 373 3.97 4.91 -9.13
C PRO A 373 4.79 5.42 -7.95
N LEU A 374 4.58 4.87 -6.75
CA LEU A 374 5.42 5.18 -5.60
C LEU A 374 6.82 4.59 -5.75
N GLY A 375 6.96 3.40 -6.35
CA GLY A 375 8.27 2.81 -6.64
C GLY A 375 9.18 3.79 -7.39
N VAL A 376 8.69 4.35 -8.50
CA VAL A 376 9.45 5.33 -9.28
C VAL A 376 9.63 6.67 -8.58
N THR A 377 8.61 7.13 -7.83
CA THR A 377 8.69 8.36 -7.03
C THR A 377 9.81 8.29 -6.00
N LEU A 378 9.86 7.19 -5.25
CA LEU A 378 10.88 6.96 -4.24
C LEU A 378 12.27 6.76 -4.86
N LEU A 379 12.37 6.14 -6.04
CA LEU A 379 13.64 6.06 -6.77
C LEU A 379 14.19 7.44 -7.12
N GLY A 380 13.33 8.34 -7.61
CA GLY A 380 13.72 9.72 -7.90
C GLY A 380 14.19 10.47 -6.65
N LEU A 381 13.46 10.34 -5.53
CA LEU A 381 13.84 10.92 -4.24
C LEU A 381 15.17 10.35 -3.71
N LEU A 382 15.39 9.05 -3.87
CA LEU A 382 16.62 8.38 -3.46
C LEU A 382 17.82 8.94 -4.24
N GLN A 383 17.70 9.00 -5.57
CA GLN A 383 18.79 9.46 -6.44
C GLN A 383 19.10 10.94 -6.26
N ILE A 384 18.10 11.83 -6.11
CA ILE A 384 18.40 13.25 -5.78
C ILE A 384 19.05 13.36 -4.40
N GLY A 385 18.66 12.49 -3.46
CA GLY A 385 19.19 12.47 -2.10
C GLY A 385 20.69 12.20 -2.12
N GLN A 386 21.10 11.19 -2.88
CA GLN A 386 22.50 10.86 -3.10
C GLN A 386 23.23 11.98 -3.86
N GLU A 387 22.65 12.49 -4.94
CA GLU A 387 23.31 13.45 -5.82
C GLU A 387 23.54 14.81 -5.15
N LEU A 388 22.56 15.29 -4.37
CA LEU A 388 22.60 16.60 -3.72
C LEU A 388 23.12 16.54 -2.28
N GLY A 389 23.54 15.37 -1.78
CA GLY A 389 24.00 15.19 -0.39
C GLY A 389 22.89 15.44 0.65
N ARG A 390 21.67 15.00 0.35
CA ARG A 390 20.46 15.17 1.18
C ARG A 390 20.09 13.87 1.86
N ASP A 391 20.79 13.57 2.96
CA ASP A 391 20.56 12.37 3.78
C ASP A 391 19.13 12.27 4.32
N ASP A 392 18.45 13.40 4.52
CA ASP A 392 17.05 13.41 4.94
C ASP A 392 16.10 12.82 3.88
N TYR A 393 16.42 12.97 2.58
CA TYR A 393 15.66 12.34 1.51
C TYR A 393 15.93 10.85 1.43
N VAL A 394 17.19 10.46 1.52
CA VAL A 394 17.62 9.05 1.52
C VAL A 394 16.96 8.32 2.69
N GLN A 395 17.01 8.90 3.90
CA GLN A 395 16.39 8.31 5.08
C GLN A 395 14.86 8.29 5.00
N TYR A 396 14.23 9.30 4.38
CA TYR A 396 12.79 9.27 4.13
C TYR A 396 12.38 8.08 3.26
N VAL A 397 13.11 7.83 2.17
CA VAL A 397 12.86 6.69 1.28
C VAL A 397 13.10 5.37 2.01
N ARG A 398 14.23 5.23 2.72
CA ARG A 398 14.56 4.00 3.46
C ARG A 398 13.52 3.69 4.54
N ASP A 399 13.04 4.69 5.27
CA ASP A 399 12.02 4.50 6.30
C ASP A 399 10.64 4.17 5.70
N HIS A 400 10.29 4.74 4.53
CA HIS A 400 9.07 4.36 3.81
C HIS A 400 9.12 2.89 3.41
N ILE A 401 10.19 2.47 2.74
CA ILE A 401 10.36 1.10 2.27
C ILE A 401 10.41 0.15 3.46
N GLY A 402 11.15 0.50 4.51
CA GLY A 402 11.27 -0.29 5.74
C GLY A 402 9.94 -0.51 6.44
N LEU A 403 9.05 0.50 6.49
CA LEU A 403 7.70 0.34 7.03
C LEU A 403 6.87 -0.68 6.20
N SER A 404 7.05 -0.71 4.87
CA SER A 404 6.36 -1.69 4.02
C SER A 404 6.91 -3.10 4.22
N THR A 405 8.23 -3.28 4.12
CA THR A 405 8.87 -4.61 4.12
C THR A 405 8.94 -5.24 5.51
N SER A 406 9.02 -4.46 6.59
CA SER A 406 9.02 -5.03 7.94
C SER A 406 7.71 -5.72 8.31
N PHE A 407 6.62 -5.36 7.64
CA PHE A 407 5.29 -5.96 7.82
C PHE A 407 4.90 -6.94 6.70
N ASP A 408 5.79 -7.29 5.77
CA ASP A 408 5.45 -8.15 4.64
C ASP A 408 4.92 -9.52 5.10
N ARG A 409 5.66 -10.17 6.01
CA ARG A 409 5.24 -11.44 6.62
C ARG A 409 3.92 -11.32 7.39
N TYR A 410 3.71 -10.21 8.10
CA TYR A 410 2.42 -9.94 8.75
C TYR A 410 1.30 -9.84 7.71
N GLY A 411 1.50 -9.12 6.61
CA GLY A 411 0.48 -8.94 5.56
C GLY A 411 0.03 -10.26 4.93
N LEU A 412 0.98 -11.19 4.71
CA LEU A 412 0.68 -12.54 4.21
C LEU A 412 -0.13 -13.35 5.24
N TRP A 413 0.29 -13.35 6.50
CA TRP A 413 -0.43 -14.02 7.59
C TRP A 413 -1.83 -13.44 7.82
N ASP A 414 -1.97 -12.12 7.83
CA ASP A 414 -3.24 -11.41 8.02
C ASP A 414 -4.21 -11.70 6.87
N ARG A 415 -3.71 -11.81 5.64
CA ARG A 415 -4.51 -12.23 4.48
C ARG A 415 -4.99 -13.68 4.61
N GLU A 416 -4.14 -14.60 5.05
CA GLU A 416 -4.53 -16.01 5.23
C GLU A 416 -5.61 -16.16 6.32
N GLY A 417 -5.37 -15.55 7.50
CA GLY A 417 -6.27 -15.64 8.65
C GLY A 417 -7.58 -14.87 8.46
N TYR A 418 -7.52 -13.62 7.99
CA TYR A 418 -8.66 -12.71 7.92
C TYR A 418 -9.21 -12.48 6.51
N GLY A 419 -8.62 -13.14 5.50
CA GLY A 419 -9.02 -13.14 4.10
C GLY A 419 -8.48 -11.99 3.25
N ALA A 420 -8.23 -10.82 3.85
CA ALA A 420 -7.56 -9.69 3.20
C ALA A 420 -6.72 -8.90 4.20
N ALA A 421 -5.54 -8.46 3.77
CA ALA A 421 -4.65 -7.68 4.61
C ALA A 421 -5.22 -6.27 4.89
N GLY A 422 -4.97 -5.71 6.08
CA GLY A 422 -5.23 -4.29 6.36
C GLY A 422 -4.19 -3.33 5.77
N ILE A 423 -3.04 -3.86 5.37
CA ILE A 423 -1.86 -3.12 4.92
C ILE A 423 -1.31 -3.68 3.61
N ASN A 424 -0.57 -2.85 2.87
CA ASN A 424 0.19 -3.22 1.67
C ASN A 424 -0.56 -4.22 0.77
N ASN A 425 -1.78 -3.84 0.41
CA ASN A 425 -2.73 -4.70 -0.30
C ASN A 425 -2.17 -5.27 -1.61
N GLN A 426 -1.36 -4.49 -2.34
CA GLN A 426 -0.70 -4.96 -3.56
C GLN A 426 0.50 -5.86 -3.28
N LEU A 427 1.27 -5.62 -2.21
CA LEU A 427 2.41 -6.47 -1.84
C LEU A 427 1.98 -7.83 -1.27
N SER A 428 0.89 -7.85 -0.50
CA SER A 428 0.31 -9.06 0.11
C SER A 428 -0.56 -9.88 -0.86
N ALA A 429 -0.95 -9.29 -1.98
CA ALA A 429 -1.78 -9.92 -3.00
C ALA A 429 -1.27 -9.58 -4.40
N ILE A 430 0.02 -9.85 -4.65
CA ILE A 430 0.65 -9.63 -5.96
C ILE A 430 -0.13 -10.45 -6.99
N ASP A 431 -0.72 -9.76 -7.97
CA ASP A 431 -1.44 -10.38 -9.08
C ASP A 431 -0.98 -9.88 -10.45
N SER A 432 0.00 -8.98 -10.46
CA SER A 432 0.62 -8.45 -11.68
C SER A 432 2.00 -7.87 -11.41
N LEU A 433 2.76 -7.66 -12.49
CA LEU A 433 4.01 -6.90 -12.48
C LEU A 433 3.87 -5.49 -11.85
N ASP A 434 2.71 -4.83 -12.04
CA ASP A 434 2.39 -3.51 -11.48
C ASP A 434 2.44 -3.49 -9.93
N ASP A 435 2.29 -4.65 -9.28
CA ASP A 435 2.27 -4.74 -7.82
C ASP A 435 3.66 -4.91 -7.22
N CYS A 436 4.68 -5.21 -8.03
CA CYS A 436 5.97 -5.64 -7.50
C CYS A 436 7.19 -5.01 -8.18
N GLY A 437 7.32 -5.01 -9.51
CA GLY A 437 8.65 -4.80 -10.11
C GLY A 437 9.20 -3.38 -9.99
N SER A 438 8.40 -2.33 -10.23
CA SER A 438 8.86 -0.93 -10.05
C SER A 438 9.32 -0.68 -8.61
N PHE A 439 8.50 -1.05 -7.63
CA PHE A 439 8.83 -0.82 -6.21
C PHE A 439 9.94 -1.74 -5.72
N GLY A 440 9.94 -3.00 -6.15
CA GLY A 440 11.01 -3.96 -5.89
C GLY A 440 12.36 -3.46 -6.42
N SER A 441 12.39 -2.89 -7.62
CA SER A 441 13.61 -2.29 -8.19
C SER A 441 14.14 -1.17 -7.28
N THR A 442 13.23 -0.33 -6.76
CA THR A 442 13.59 0.74 -5.82
C THR A 442 14.03 0.21 -4.46
N LEU A 443 13.41 -0.86 -3.96
CA LEU A 443 13.85 -1.58 -2.76
C LEU A 443 15.30 -2.05 -2.92
N LEU A 444 15.64 -2.68 -4.05
CA LEU A 444 17.00 -3.15 -4.33
C LEU A 444 18.00 -1.99 -4.38
N ALA A 445 17.65 -0.88 -5.06
CA ALA A 445 18.47 0.32 -5.08
C ALA A 445 18.70 0.92 -3.68
N ALA A 446 17.69 0.87 -2.81
CA ALA A 446 17.83 1.34 -1.43
C ALA A 446 18.67 0.39 -0.56
N MET A 447 18.61 -0.93 -0.80
CA MET A 447 19.41 -1.95 -0.11
C MET A 447 20.91 -1.84 -0.41
N GLU A 448 21.30 -1.30 -1.57
CA GLU A 448 22.71 -0.99 -1.89
C GLU A 448 23.33 -0.01 -0.86
N LEU A 449 22.51 0.78 -0.17
CA LEU A 449 22.94 1.74 0.86
C LEU A 449 22.96 1.18 2.29
N GLY A 450 22.59 -0.09 2.45
CA GLY A 450 22.55 -0.78 3.74
C GLY A 450 21.24 -1.51 3.96
N ASP A 451 21.24 -2.40 4.96
CA ASP A 451 20.14 -3.31 5.24
C ASP A 451 18.80 -2.59 5.47
N ILE A 452 17.72 -3.21 5.01
CA ILE A 452 16.34 -2.77 5.20
C ILE A 452 15.57 -3.96 5.77
N ARG A 453 14.95 -3.77 6.94
CA ARG A 453 14.25 -4.85 7.66
C ARG A 453 13.18 -5.49 6.77
N GLY A 454 13.28 -6.81 6.58
CA GLY A 454 12.38 -7.58 5.70
C GLY A 454 12.65 -7.41 4.19
N GLY A 455 13.57 -6.52 3.80
CA GLY A 455 13.83 -6.18 2.40
C GLY A 455 14.33 -7.36 1.57
N ARG A 456 15.22 -8.19 2.11
CA ARG A 456 15.73 -9.37 1.40
C ARG A 456 14.61 -10.37 1.10
N ASP A 457 13.85 -10.77 2.12
CA ASP A 457 12.76 -11.74 1.98
C ASP A 457 11.68 -11.24 1.00
N THR A 458 11.35 -9.95 1.08
CA THR A 458 10.42 -9.33 0.11
C THR A 458 10.98 -9.35 -1.31
N ALA A 459 12.26 -9.02 -1.52
CA ALA A 459 12.89 -9.07 -2.83
C ALA A 459 12.92 -10.49 -3.42
N ASP A 460 13.28 -11.49 -2.60
CA ASP A 460 13.32 -12.89 -3.03
C ASP A 460 11.92 -13.38 -3.45
N ARG A 461 10.87 -12.99 -2.72
CA ARG A 461 9.47 -13.31 -3.07
C ARG A 461 9.01 -12.64 -4.36
N ILE A 462 9.41 -11.38 -4.59
CA ILE A 462 9.12 -10.67 -5.85
C ILE A 462 9.82 -11.36 -7.03
N ALA A 463 11.07 -11.81 -6.84
CA ALA A 463 11.79 -12.56 -7.86
C ALA A 463 11.10 -13.88 -8.19
N GLY A 464 10.65 -14.62 -7.17
CA GLY A 464 9.84 -15.83 -7.34
C GLY A 464 8.56 -15.57 -8.14
N TYR A 465 7.81 -14.51 -7.79
CA TYR A 465 6.60 -14.14 -8.53
C TYR A 465 6.90 -13.84 -10.02
N ILE A 466 7.86 -12.96 -10.31
CA ILE A 466 8.16 -12.55 -11.70
C ILE A 466 8.69 -13.73 -12.54
N THR A 467 9.45 -14.64 -11.93
CA THR A 467 10.09 -15.75 -12.63
C THR A 467 9.13 -16.93 -12.83
N ASP A 468 8.42 -17.31 -11.77
CA ASP A 468 7.72 -18.60 -11.68
C ASP A 468 6.19 -18.46 -11.80
N GLU A 469 5.61 -17.29 -11.50
CA GLU A 469 4.15 -17.11 -11.44
C GLU A 469 3.61 -16.18 -12.54
N GLN A 470 4.32 -15.12 -12.90
CA GLN A 470 3.90 -14.19 -13.95
C GLN A 470 3.69 -14.93 -15.28
N GLU A 471 2.52 -14.75 -15.89
CA GLU A 471 2.19 -15.48 -17.10
C GLU A 471 3.05 -15.05 -18.30
N ARG A 472 3.33 -16.04 -19.16
CA ARG A 472 4.17 -15.90 -20.34
C ARG A 472 3.54 -16.59 -21.54
N LEU A 473 3.83 -16.08 -22.73
CA LEU A 473 3.55 -16.76 -23.99
C LEU A 473 4.51 -17.95 -24.20
N ASP A 474 4.21 -18.77 -25.21
CA ASP A 474 5.07 -19.90 -25.60
C ASP A 474 6.51 -19.49 -25.96
N ASP A 475 6.71 -18.25 -26.44
CA ASP A 475 8.04 -17.72 -26.75
C ASP A 475 8.76 -17.13 -25.52
N GLY A 476 8.11 -17.07 -24.36
CA GLY A 476 8.65 -16.59 -23.08
C GLY A 476 8.31 -15.14 -22.73
N ALA A 477 7.58 -14.42 -23.59
CA ALA A 477 7.25 -13.02 -23.39
C ALA A 477 6.20 -12.85 -22.28
N PHE A 478 6.41 -11.88 -21.39
CA PHE A 478 5.42 -11.54 -20.37
C PHE A 478 4.07 -11.15 -20.97
N TYR A 479 3.02 -11.58 -20.29
CA TYR A 479 1.66 -11.46 -20.75
C TYR A 479 0.67 -11.48 -19.59
N ARG A 480 -0.51 -10.90 -19.76
CA ARG A 480 -1.55 -10.83 -18.73
C ARG A 480 -2.70 -11.79 -19.08
N VAL A 481 -2.71 -12.99 -18.51
CA VAL A 481 -3.87 -13.93 -18.62
C VAL A 481 -4.98 -13.45 -17.69
N ARG A 482 -4.61 -13.17 -16.43
CA ARG A 482 -5.48 -12.57 -15.42
C ARG A 482 -5.02 -11.15 -15.15
N GLY A 483 -5.94 -10.31 -14.67
CA GLY A 483 -5.61 -8.99 -14.18
C GLY A 483 -6.71 -8.48 -13.27
N SER A 484 -6.38 -7.56 -12.38
CA SER A 484 -7.27 -6.95 -11.39
C SER A 484 -8.50 -6.21 -11.97
N GLY A 485 -8.78 -6.33 -13.27
CA GLY A 485 -9.97 -5.91 -13.97
C GLY A 485 -10.09 -6.60 -15.34
N GLU A 486 -11.32 -6.79 -15.82
CA GLU A 486 -11.65 -7.46 -17.10
C GLU A 486 -10.90 -6.87 -18.30
N MET A 487 -10.56 -5.57 -18.24
CA MET A 487 -9.83 -4.86 -19.30
C MET A 487 -8.38 -5.29 -19.50
N ARG A 488 -7.78 -6.12 -18.64
CA ARG A 488 -6.35 -6.50 -18.76
C ARG A 488 -6.15 -7.95 -19.19
N GLN A 489 -7.24 -8.70 -19.33
CA GLN A 489 -7.17 -10.09 -19.72
C GLN A 489 -6.75 -10.20 -21.18
N GLU A 490 -5.90 -11.18 -21.41
CA GLU A 490 -5.38 -11.55 -22.70
C GLU A 490 -4.63 -10.42 -23.45
N THR A 491 -3.76 -9.67 -22.74
CA THR A 491 -3.01 -8.53 -23.29
C THR A 491 -1.53 -8.47 -22.90
N MET A 492 -0.71 -7.82 -23.73
CA MET A 492 0.69 -7.42 -23.44
C MET A 492 0.79 -5.90 -23.49
N TRP A 493 1.40 -5.27 -22.48
CA TRP A 493 1.50 -3.82 -22.36
C TRP A 493 2.96 -3.39 -22.39
N CYS A 494 3.33 -2.40 -23.19
CA CYS A 494 4.74 -1.97 -23.25
C CYS A 494 5.29 -1.52 -21.88
N ASP A 495 4.41 -1.05 -20.99
CA ASP A 495 4.67 -0.73 -19.59
C ASP A 495 5.30 -1.90 -18.80
N ASP A 496 4.97 -3.15 -19.13
CA ASP A 496 5.48 -4.35 -18.45
C ASP A 496 7.00 -4.47 -18.51
N LEU A 497 7.65 -3.84 -19.50
CA LEU A 497 9.11 -3.74 -19.55
C LEU A 497 9.66 -2.95 -18.35
N TYR A 498 9.02 -1.85 -17.97
CA TYR A 498 9.40 -1.12 -16.75
C TYR A 498 8.96 -1.84 -15.48
N MET A 499 7.79 -2.49 -15.49
CA MET A 499 7.28 -3.23 -14.33
C MET A 499 8.03 -4.54 -14.05
N SER A 500 9.08 -4.89 -14.81
CA SER A 500 9.83 -6.13 -14.62
C SER A 500 11.34 -5.96 -14.78
N THR A 501 11.80 -5.40 -15.90
CA THR A 501 13.21 -5.49 -16.30
C THR A 501 14.18 -4.75 -15.37
N PRO A 502 13.89 -3.55 -14.82
CA PRO A 502 14.79 -2.91 -13.86
C PRO A 502 14.98 -3.75 -12.58
N PHE A 503 13.91 -4.40 -12.11
CA PHE A 503 13.99 -5.31 -10.96
C PHE A 503 14.88 -6.52 -11.29
N LEU A 504 14.63 -7.20 -12.41
CA LEU A 504 15.39 -8.37 -12.84
C LEU A 504 16.89 -8.04 -12.96
N MET A 505 17.23 -6.88 -13.53
CA MET A 505 18.62 -6.44 -13.66
C MET A 505 19.29 -6.23 -12.30
N ARG A 506 18.65 -5.48 -11.38
CA ARG A 506 19.19 -5.22 -10.03
C ARG A 506 19.22 -6.48 -9.17
N TYR A 507 18.24 -7.36 -9.30
CA TYR A 507 18.19 -8.61 -8.54
C TYR A 507 19.28 -9.57 -9.00
N GLY A 508 19.52 -9.68 -10.32
CA GLY A 508 20.66 -10.40 -10.87
C GLY A 508 22.01 -9.84 -10.40
N GLN A 509 22.14 -8.51 -10.25
CA GLN A 509 23.34 -7.91 -9.61
C GLN A 509 23.48 -8.31 -8.13
N LEU A 510 22.37 -8.30 -7.38
CA LEU A 510 22.35 -8.66 -5.97
C LEU A 510 22.72 -10.13 -5.72
N THR A 511 22.25 -11.04 -6.57
CA THR A 511 22.46 -12.49 -6.41
C THR A 511 23.69 -13.02 -7.15
N GLY A 512 24.14 -12.32 -8.20
CA GLY A 512 25.13 -12.79 -9.15
C GLY A 512 24.59 -13.81 -10.17
N ASP A 513 23.27 -14.05 -10.20
CA ASP A 513 22.64 -14.96 -11.15
C ASP A 513 22.28 -14.21 -12.45
N THR A 514 22.98 -14.53 -13.53
CA THR A 514 22.81 -13.88 -14.83
C THR A 514 21.54 -14.29 -15.56
N SER A 515 20.83 -15.34 -15.12
CA SER A 515 19.57 -15.76 -15.76
C SER A 515 18.49 -14.67 -15.69
N TYR A 516 18.49 -13.85 -14.63
CA TYR A 516 17.61 -12.68 -14.52
C TYR A 516 17.94 -11.61 -15.58
N TRP A 517 19.22 -11.44 -15.94
CA TRP A 517 19.61 -10.53 -17.02
C TRP A 517 19.20 -11.07 -18.38
N ASP A 518 19.37 -12.37 -18.61
CA ASP A 518 18.93 -13.02 -19.84
C ASP A 518 17.42 -12.87 -20.04
N ASP A 519 16.62 -13.08 -18.99
CA ASP A 519 15.17 -12.85 -19.05
C ASP A 519 14.85 -11.40 -19.40
N ALA A 520 15.41 -10.42 -18.67
CA ALA A 520 15.20 -9.00 -18.92
C ALA A 520 15.55 -8.58 -20.37
N ILE A 521 16.69 -9.06 -20.89
CA ILE A 521 17.12 -8.80 -22.27
C ILE A 521 16.11 -9.38 -23.26
N ASN A 522 15.71 -10.64 -23.05
CA ASN A 522 14.80 -11.32 -23.95
C ASN A 522 13.42 -10.66 -23.98
N GLN A 523 12.94 -10.12 -22.85
CA GLN A 523 11.69 -9.34 -22.84
C GLN A 523 11.73 -8.15 -23.80
N PHE A 524 12.81 -7.38 -23.87
CA PHE A 524 12.92 -6.27 -24.85
C PHE A 524 12.83 -6.76 -26.29
N LEU A 525 13.52 -7.87 -26.61
CA LEU A 525 13.54 -8.42 -27.97
C LEU A 525 12.16 -8.95 -28.38
N MET A 526 11.46 -9.61 -27.47
CA MET A 526 10.12 -10.13 -27.72
C MET A 526 9.08 -9.00 -27.80
N PHE A 527 9.10 -8.04 -26.88
CA PHE A 527 8.17 -6.91 -26.91
C PHE A 527 8.36 -6.06 -28.17
N ARG A 528 9.59 -5.92 -28.67
CA ARG A 528 9.86 -5.29 -29.98
C ARG A 528 9.14 -6.02 -31.11
N LYS A 529 9.14 -7.36 -31.13
CA LYS A 529 8.43 -8.15 -32.16
C LYS A 529 6.91 -7.90 -32.15
N TYR A 530 6.30 -7.71 -30.99
CA TYR A 530 4.83 -7.52 -30.88
C TYR A 530 4.38 -6.07 -31.04
N LEU A 531 5.13 -5.11 -30.50
CA LEU A 531 4.64 -3.75 -30.27
C LEU A 531 5.35 -2.67 -31.10
N TYR A 532 6.54 -2.94 -31.63
CA TYR A 532 7.28 -1.93 -32.39
C TYR A 532 6.58 -1.54 -33.69
N ILE A 533 6.55 -0.25 -33.99
CA ILE A 533 5.98 0.34 -35.21
C ILE A 533 7.16 0.79 -36.09
N PRO A 534 7.61 -0.04 -37.05
CA PRO A 534 8.86 0.19 -37.77
C PRO A 534 8.90 1.51 -38.54
N GLU A 535 7.76 1.93 -39.11
CA GLU A 535 7.67 3.14 -39.95
C GLU A 535 7.84 4.43 -39.15
N GLN A 536 7.59 4.38 -37.84
CA GLN A 536 7.69 5.52 -36.92
C GLN A 536 8.85 5.38 -35.93
N GLN A 537 9.48 4.20 -35.85
CA GLN A 537 10.51 3.87 -34.86
C GLN A 537 10.07 4.09 -33.40
N ILE A 538 8.80 3.81 -33.08
CA ILE A 538 8.21 3.93 -31.74
C ILE A 538 7.39 2.67 -31.40
N MET A 539 6.79 2.61 -30.21
CA MET A 539 6.03 1.46 -29.72
C MET A 539 4.52 1.72 -29.73
N SER A 540 3.74 0.71 -30.10
CA SER A 540 2.32 0.60 -29.75
C SER A 540 2.18 0.35 -28.24
N HIS A 541 1.13 0.89 -27.63
CA HIS A 541 0.89 0.74 -26.19
C HIS A 541 0.59 -0.72 -25.79
N VAL A 542 -0.35 -1.37 -26.48
CA VAL A 542 -0.85 -2.71 -26.11
C VAL A 542 -0.94 -3.62 -27.32
N TYR A 543 -0.71 -4.92 -27.10
CA TYR A 543 -1.09 -6.01 -27.99
C TYR A 543 -2.24 -6.79 -27.35
N ASP A 544 -3.33 -6.92 -28.09
CA ASP A 544 -4.52 -7.65 -27.69
C ASP A 544 -4.53 -9.00 -28.43
N PHE A 545 -4.43 -10.08 -27.67
CA PHE A 545 -4.34 -11.43 -28.21
C PHE A 545 -5.72 -12.01 -28.57
N VAL A 546 -6.79 -11.52 -27.95
CA VAL A 546 -8.17 -11.85 -28.35
C VAL A 546 -8.43 -11.37 -29.77
N ARG A 547 -7.94 -10.17 -30.11
CA ARG A 547 -8.06 -9.58 -31.44
C ARG A 547 -6.88 -9.89 -32.36
N GLY A 548 -5.82 -10.50 -31.83
CA GLY A 548 -4.61 -10.88 -32.56
C GLY A 548 -3.85 -9.70 -33.18
N ARG A 549 -3.84 -8.53 -32.53
CA ARG A 549 -3.16 -7.33 -33.06
C ARG A 549 -2.77 -6.30 -32.00
N ALA A 550 -1.74 -5.53 -32.32
CA ALA A 550 -1.41 -4.30 -31.63
C ALA A 550 -2.50 -3.23 -31.81
N THR A 551 -2.67 -2.37 -30.80
CA THR A 551 -3.59 -1.21 -30.88
C THR A 551 -3.12 -0.19 -31.92
N GLY A 552 -1.80 -0.11 -32.18
CA GLY A 552 -1.18 0.84 -33.08
C GLY A 552 -1.17 2.27 -32.53
N ILE A 553 -1.48 2.46 -31.24
CA ILE A 553 -1.54 3.78 -30.60
C ILE A 553 -0.24 4.01 -29.80
N PRO A 554 0.61 4.98 -30.20
CA PRO A 554 1.84 5.28 -29.47
C PRO A 554 1.56 6.24 -28.30
N TRP A 555 1.02 5.69 -27.22
CA TRP A 555 0.81 6.44 -25.98
C TRP A 555 2.16 6.87 -25.37
N GLY A 556 2.26 8.15 -25.01
CA GLY A 556 3.51 8.79 -24.59
C GLY A 556 4.17 8.12 -23.40
N ARG A 557 3.44 7.94 -22.28
CA ARG A 557 4.03 7.35 -21.07
C ARG A 557 4.46 5.90 -21.28
N GLY A 558 3.63 5.06 -21.92
CA GLY A 558 4.01 3.68 -22.22
C GLY A 558 5.32 3.61 -23.02
N ASN A 559 5.49 4.47 -24.04
CA ASN A 559 6.74 4.59 -24.81
C ASN A 559 7.92 5.10 -23.95
N GLY A 560 7.66 6.06 -23.06
CA GLY A 560 8.62 6.52 -22.08
C GLY A 560 9.13 5.38 -21.20
N TRP A 561 8.25 4.50 -20.71
CA TRP A 561 8.64 3.34 -19.89
C TRP A 561 9.55 2.37 -20.63
N VAL A 562 9.30 2.13 -21.92
CA VAL A 562 10.19 1.31 -22.75
C VAL A 562 11.58 1.93 -22.82
N LEU A 563 11.68 3.23 -23.11
CA LEU A 563 12.99 3.87 -23.25
C LEU A 563 13.72 4.00 -21.92
N PHE A 564 13.01 4.36 -20.86
CA PHE A 564 13.56 4.48 -19.50
C PHE A 564 14.14 3.14 -19.02
N SER A 565 13.36 2.05 -19.13
CA SER A 565 13.81 0.72 -18.72
C SER A 565 14.96 0.19 -19.60
N LEU A 566 14.94 0.43 -20.91
CA LEU A 566 16.05 0.06 -21.80
C LEU A 566 17.33 0.82 -21.47
N THR A 567 17.20 2.08 -21.05
CA THR A 567 18.31 2.91 -20.58
C THR A 567 18.90 2.33 -19.28
N GLU A 568 18.06 1.99 -18.29
CA GLU A 568 18.50 1.35 -17.04
C GLU A 568 19.19 0.00 -17.30
N LEU A 569 18.65 -0.83 -18.19
CA LEU A 569 19.26 -2.10 -18.57
C LEU A 569 20.65 -1.89 -19.17
N LEU A 570 20.80 -0.95 -20.12
CA LEU A 570 22.07 -0.66 -20.78
C LEU A 570 23.14 -0.09 -19.82
N SER A 571 22.72 0.54 -18.72
CA SER A 571 23.60 1.02 -17.65
C SER A 571 24.16 -0.11 -16.78
N ILE A 572 23.42 -1.20 -16.61
CA ILE A 572 23.83 -2.36 -15.81
C ILE A 572 24.59 -3.39 -16.66
N LEU A 573 24.18 -3.56 -17.93
CA LEU A 573 24.70 -4.61 -18.80
C LEU A 573 26.18 -4.39 -19.16
N PRO A 574 27.05 -5.42 -19.01
CA PRO A 574 28.47 -5.33 -19.36
C PRO A 574 28.70 -4.86 -20.81
N SER A 575 29.70 -4.02 -21.01
CA SER A 575 29.98 -3.38 -22.31
C SER A 575 30.31 -4.37 -23.44
N ASP A 576 30.80 -5.56 -23.09
CA ASP A 576 31.17 -6.66 -23.97
C ASP A 576 30.07 -7.74 -24.10
N HIS A 577 28.90 -7.54 -23.47
CA HIS A 577 27.80 -8.49 -23.57
C HIS A 577 27.31 -8.67 -25.01
N VAL A 578 27.12 -9.92 -25.45
CA VAL A 578 26.82 -10.28 -26.86
C VAL A 578 25.55 -9.63 -27.40
N LYS A 579 24.54 -9.41 -26.54
CA LYS A 579 23.27 -8.75 -26.91
C LYS A 579 23.28 -7.22 -26.83
N ARG A 580 24.33 -6.64 -26.25
CA ARG A 580 24.41 -5.18 -26.06
C ARG A 580 24.33 -4.39 -27.37
N PRO A 581 24.99 -4.78 -28.48
CA PRO A 581 24.87 -4.05 -29.75
C PRO A 581 23.44 -4.01 -30.30
N GLU A 582 22.70 -5.11 -30.17
CA GLU A 582 21.30 -5.22 -30.63
C GLU A 582 20.38 -4.29 -29.81
N LEU A 583 20.52 -4.30 -28.48
CA LEU A 583 19.78 -3.43 -27.56
C LEU A 583 20.13 -1.96 -27.74
N LEU A 584 21.41 -1.65 -27.97
CA LEU A 584 21.86 -0.28 -28.21
C LEU A 584 21.34 0.29 -29.53
N ASN A 585 21.21 -0.56 -30.56
CA ASN A 585 20.55 -0.16 -31.80
C ASN A 585 19.06 0.06 -31.58
N PHE A 586 18.39 -0.80 -30.81
CA PHE A 586 16.98 -0.58 -30.47
C PHE A 586 16.76 0.73 -29.70
N TYR A 587 17.61 1.03 -28.72
CA TYR A 587 17.61 2.29 -27.99
C TYR A 587 17.76 3.49 -28.96
N ARG A 588 18.72 3.43 -29.89
CA ARG A 588 18.94 4.50 -30.89
C ARG A 588 17.76 4.67 -31.84
N ASP A 589 17.14 3.57 -32.27
CA ASP A 589 15.94 3.62 -33.12
C ASP A 589 14.81 4.37 -32.41
N LEU A 590 14.54 4.00 -31.15
CA LEU A 590 13.53 4.67 -30.33
C LEU A 590 13.86 6.15 -30.11
N CYS A 591 15.10 6.47 -29.76
CA CYS A 591 15.54 7.86 -29.62
C CYS A 591 15.32 8.67 -30.90
N GLN A 592 15.62 8.10 -32.06
CA GLN A 592 15.39 8.78 -33.34
C GLN A 592 13.89 9.04 -33.59
N GLY A 593 13.04 8.04 -33.36
CA GLY A 593 11.58 8.15 -33.53
C GLY A 593 10.98 9.22 -32.62
N TYR A 594 11.38 9.24 -31.35
CA TYR A 594 10.91 10.25 -30.40
C TYR A 594 11.45 11.64 -30.73
N LEU A 595 12.72 11.80 -31.12
CA LEU A 595 13.29 13.09 -31.50
C LEU A 595 12.48 13.77 -32.62
N ALA A 596 11.99 13.01 -33.58
CA ALA A 596 11.16 13.52 -34.68
C ALA A 596 9.76 14.02 -34.24
N LEU A 597 9.32 13.70 -33.02
CA LEU A 597 7.97 13.96 -32.50
C LEU A 597 7.96 15.00 -31.36
N GLN A 598 9.09 15.68 -31.10
CA GLN A 598 9.13 16.74 -30.08
C GLN A 598 8.25 17.92 -30.49
N GLY A 599 7.34 18.33 -29.61
CA GLY A 599 6.41 19.44 -29.79
C GLY A 599 7.09 20.80 -29.81
N GLU A 600 6.31 21.83 -30.15
CA GLU A 600 6.81 23.20 -30.33
C GLU A 600 7.33 23.80 -29.02
N ASN A 601 6.71 23.48 -27.87
CA ASN A 601 7.17 23.93 -26.56
C ASN A 601 8.33 23.11 -26.00
N GLY A 602 8.82 22.11 -26.74
CA GLY A 602 9.88 21.19 -26.31
C GLY A 602 9.39 19.94 -25.58
N LEU A 603 8.10 19.84 -25.25
CA LEU A 603 7.51 18.65 -24.63
C LEU A 603 7.08 17.63 -25.70
N TRP A 604 6.75 16.42 -25.28
CA TRP A 604 6.12 15.41 -26.12
C TRP A 604 4.64 15.27 -25.82
N HIS A 605 3.88 14.87 -26.83
CA HIS A 605 2.44 14.76 -26.74
C HIS A 605 1.97 13.43 -26.11
N GLN A 606 0.83 13.48 -25.43
CA GLN A 606 0.15 12.34 -24.82
C GLN A 606 -0.03 11.17 -25.79
N VAL A 607 -0.38 11.47 -27.05
CA VAL A 607 -0.27 10.51 -28.16
C VAL A 607 0.81 11.05 -29.08
N LEU A 608 1.95 10.35 -29.16
CA LEU A 608 3.20 10.93 -29.68
C LEU A 608 3.09 11.46 -31.12
N ASN A 609 2.29 10.79 -31.95
CA ASN A 609 2.08 11.17 -33.36
C ASN A 609 0.82 12.02 -33.59
N ARG A 610 0.26 12.62 -32.53
CA ARG A 610 -0.94 13.46 -32.56
C ARG A 610 -0.64 14.79 -31.86
N PRO A 611 -0.16 15.81 -32.60
CA PRO A 611 0.14 17.13 -32.02
C PRO A 611 -1.10 17.87 -31.51
N ASP A 612 -2.30 17.40 -31.83
CA ASP A 612 -3.57 17.89 -31.29
C ASP A 612 -3.96 17.24 -29.94
N SER A 613 -3.15 16.29 -29.44
CA SER A 613 -3.23 15.86 -28.03
C SER A 613 -2.39 16.77 -27.14
N TYR A 614 -2.67 16.81 -25.84
CA TYR A 614 -1.94 17.68 -24.93
C TYR A 614 -0.48 17.23 -24.76
N GLU A 615 0.42 18.18 -24.47
CA GLU A 615 1.80 17.88 -24.09
C GLU A 615 1.85 17.27 -22.68
N GLU A 616 2.53 16.13 -22.53
CA GLU A 616 2.50 15.30 -21.32
C GLU A 616 3.86 15.25 -20.63
N THR A 617 3.85 15.48 -19.32
CA THR A 617 5.07 15.73 -18.55
C THR A 617 5.86 14.46 -18.25
N SER A 618 5.20 13.33 -17.99
CA SER A 618 5.90 12.10 -17.60
C SER A 618 6.71 11.47 -18.76
N CYS A 619 6.15 11.41 -19.98
CA CYS A 619 6.85 10.91 -21.15
C CYS A 619 8.00 11.84 -21.56
N THR A 620 7.78 13.15 -21.54
CA THR A 620 8.82 14.17 -21.77
C THR A 620 9.99 13.95 -20.84
N SER A 621 9.72 13.75 -19.55
CA SER A 621 10.74 13.54 -18.54
C SER A 621 11.55 12.25 -18.78
N MET A 622 10.91 11.15 -19.19
CA MET A 622 11.63 9.90 -19.54
C MET A 622 12.49 10.04 -20.78
N PHE A 623 12.06 10.81 -21.78
CA PHE A 623 12.88 11.07 -22.97
C PHE A 623 14.08 11.96 -22.64
N ILE A 624 13.89 13.00 -21.81
CA ILE A 624 15.00 13.80 -21.27
C ILE A 624 16.01 12.93 -20.54
N TYR A 625 15.53 12.09 -19.61
CA TYR A 625 16.36 11.16 -18.84
C TYR A 625 17.21 10.28 -19.76
N ALA A 626 16.56 9.60 -20.71
CA ALA A 626 17.22 8.69 -21.61
C ALA A 626 18.24 9.38 -22.51
N TYR A 627 17.90 10.55 -23.09
CA TYR A 627 18.81 11.29 -23.96
C TYR A 627 20.01 11.83 -23.20
N ALA A 628 19.79 12.44 -22.04
CA ALA A 628 20.86 12.98 -21.22
C ALA A 628 21.85 11.87 -20.82
N ARG A 629 21.35 10.72 -20.37
CA ARG A 629 22.21 9.57 -20.08
C ARG A 629 22.90 9.01 -21.32
N GLY A 630 22.20 8.91 -22.44
CA GLY A 630 22.79 8.44 -23.70
C GLY A 630 23.91 9.33 -24.23
N ILE A 631 23.85 10.65 -23.96
CA ILE A 631 24.94 11.60 -24.26
C ILE A 631 26.12 11.34 -23.33
N ARG A 632 25.87 11.28 -22.02
CA ARG A 632 26.91 11.06 -20.99
C ARG A 632 27.70 9.77 -21.21
N GLU A 633 27.00 8.71 -21.58
CA GLU A 633 27.56 7.37 -21.78
C GLU A 633 28.07 7.12 -23.22
N GLY A 634 27.99 8.11 -24.11
CA GLY A 634 28.46 8.01 -25.50
C GLY A 634 27.66 7.04 -26.38
N TRP A 635 26.39 6.79 -26.04
CA TRP A 635 25.52 5.88 -26.76
C TRP A 635 24.96 6.48 -28.05
N LEU A 636 24.80 7.80 -28.10
CA LEU A 636 24.21 8.52 -29.24
C LEU A 636 25.29 9.00 -30.22
N LYS A 637 25.15 8.66 -31.51
CA LYS A 637 26.14 8.97 -32.55
C LYS A 637 26.18 10.45 -32.98
N GLN A 638 25.06 11.16 -32.84
CA GLN A 638 24.90 12.58 -33.19
C GLN A 638 24.29 13.30 -31.98
N PRO A 639 25.05 13.47 -30.89
CA PRO A 639 24.53 13.88 -29.60
C PRO A 639 23.95 15.31 -29.59
N GLU A 640 24.31 16.16 -30.56
CA GLU A 640 23.94 17.58 -30.60
C GLU A 640 22.42 17.79 -30.70
N ALA A 641 21.74 17.02 -31.56
CA ALA A 641 20.30 17.12 -31.72
C ALA A 641 19.54 16.66 -30.47
N TYR A 642 20.06 15.63 -29.78
CA TYR A 642 19.50 15.14 -28.53
C TYR A 642 19.78 16.11 -27.37
N LEU A 643 20.94 16.77 -27.37
CA LEU A 643 21.27 17.81 -26.40
C LEU A 643 20.32 19.00 -26.52
N ASP A 644 20.03 19.45 -27.75
CA ASP A 644 19.03 20.49 -27.99
C ASP A 644 17.64 20.04 -27.53
N ALA A 645 17.25 18.80 -27.83
CA ALA A 645 15.98 18.24 -27.39
C ALA A 645 15.85 18.19 -25.86
N VAL A 646 16.90 17.78 -25.13
CA VAL A 646 16.95 17.79 -23.66
C VAL A 646 16.78 19.21 -23.13
N ARG A 647 17.50 20.18 -23.71
CA ARG A 647 17.45 21.59 -23.32
C ARG A 647 16.06 22.18 -23.50
N ARG A 648 15.47 22.01 -24.68
CA ARG A 648 14.11 22.46 -25.00
C ARG A 648 13.06 21.78 -24.13
N GLY A 649 13.19 20.48 -23.88
CA GLY A 649 12.26 19.74 -23.04
C GLY A 649 12.31 20.20 -21.58
N TRP A 650 13.51 20.37 -21.02
CA TRP A 650 13.66 20.86 -19.66
C TRP A 650 13.17 22.31 -19.51
N GLU A 651 13.52 23.20 -20.44
CA GLU A 651 13.01 24.57 -20.46
C GLU A 651 11.48 24.61 -20.56
N GLY A 652 10.90 23.83 -21.47
CA GLY A 652 9.45 23.70 -21.60
C GLY A 652 8.77 23.24 -20.31
N MET A 653 9.30 22.18 -19.68
CA MET A 653 8.76 21.66 -18.41
C MET A 653 8.83 22.68 -17.29
N THR A 654 9.95 23.40 -17.13
CA THR A 654 10.10 24.41 -16.08
C THR A 654 9.21 25.64 -16.32
N ARG A 655 8.79 25.89 -17.56
CA ARG A 655 7.86 26.97 -17.93
C ARG A 655 6.39 26.59 -17.79
N LEU A 656 6.03 25.34 -18.11
CA LEU A 656 4.65 24.91 -18.30
C LEU A 656 4.17 23.87 -17.28
N SER A 657 5.08 23.03 -16.79
CA SER A 657 4.74 21.83 -16.02
C SER A 657 5.18 21.88 -14.56
N ILE A 658 6.08 22.79 -14.17
CA ILE A 658 6.57 22.91 -12.79
C ILE A 658 6.40 24.35 -12.31
N ASP A 659 5.67 24.56 -11.21
CA ASP A 659 5.50 25.89 -10.64
C ASP A 659 6.47 26.18 -9.47
N TYR A 660 6.47 27.44 -9.02
CA TYR A 660 7.32 27.91 -7.92
C TYR A 660 7.04 27.25 -6.56
N LYS A 661 5.92 26.52 -6.41
CA LYS A 661 5.60 25.75 -5.20
C LYS A 661 6.05 24.30 -5.31
N GLY A 662 6.69 23.92 -6.41
CA GLY A 662 7.09 22.54 -6.70
C GLY A 662 5.95 21.66 -7.18
N ASN A 663 4.80 22.22 -7.59
CA ASN A 663 3.75 21.41 -8.18
C ASN A 663 4.17 20.91 -9.56
N VAL A 664 3.75 19.70 -9.92
CA VAL A 664 3.95 19.10 -11.23
C VAL A 664 2.60 18.92 -11.93
N TYR A 665 2.44 19.57 -13.07
CA TYR A 665 1.25 19.56 -13.93
C TYR A 665 1.45 18.64 -15.14
N GLY A 666 0.37 18.30 -15.83
CA GLY A 666 0.42 17.58 -17.10
C GLY A 666 0.86 16.10 -17.00
N VAL A 667 0.80 15.50 -15.80
CA VAL A 667 1.06 14.07 -15.60
C VAL A 667 -0.23 13.28 -15.82
N CYS A 668 -0.28 12.51 -16.90
CA CYS A 668 -1.46 11.70 -17.26
C CYS A 668 -1.82 10.74 -16.11
N ARG A 669 -3.11 10.57 -15.77
CA ARG A 669 -3.54 9.58 -14.77
C ARG A 669 -3.35 8.13 -15.25
N GLY A 670 -3.51 7.15 -14.37
CA GLY A 670 -3.50 5.72 -14.76
C GLY A 670 -4.47 5.42 -15.91
N SER A 671 -4.04 4.60 -16.86
CA SER A 671 -4.72 4.38 -18.14
C SER A 671 -5.20 2.95 -18.31
N GLY A 672 -6.31 2.78 -19.05
CA GLY A 672 -6.66 1.53 -19.72
C GLY A 672 -6.00 1.47 -21.10
N TYR A 673 -6.64 0.79 -22.04
CA TYR A 673 -6.25 0.85 -23.45
C TYR A 673 -7.44 0.99 -24.38
N SER A 674 -7.17 1.43 -25.60
CA SER A 674 -8.15 1.54 -26.67
C SER A 674 -7.49 1.37 -28.03
N PHE A 675 -8.28 0.96 -29.02
CA PHE A 675 -7.91 0.93 -30.44
C PHE A 675 -8.08 2.29 -31.13
N THR A 676 -8.47 3.33 -30.40
CA THR A 676 -8.57 4.70 -30.90
C THR A 676 -7.69 5.65 -30.09
N ALA A 677 -7.01 6.55 -30.79
CA ALA A 677 -6.27 7.65 -30.17
C ALA A 677 -7.20 8.62 -29.41
N LEU A 678 -8.49 8.66 -29.76
CA LEU A 678 -9.48 9.55 -29.14
C LEU A 678 -9.60 9.30 -27.64
N TYR A 679 -9.57 8.04 -27.19
CA TYR A 679 -9.57 7.73 -25.76
C TYR A 679 -8.41 8.41 -25.02
N TYR A 680 -7.19 8.27 -25.54
CA TYR A 680 -6.00 8.84 -24.91
C TYR A 680 -5.96 10.37 -24.99
N ARG A 681 -6.53 10.95 -26.04
CA ARG A 681 -6.55 12.40 -26.29
C ARG A 681 -7.66 13.11 -25.51
N ASP A 682 -8.87 12.56 -25.54
CA ASP A 682 -10.11 13.23 -25.13
C ASP A 682 -10.58 12.79 -23.74
N ASP A 683 -10.39 11.51 -23.37
CA ASP A 683 -10.92 10.94 -22.13
C ASP A 683 -9.86 10.77 -21.03
N LEU A 684 -8.59 10.65 -21.42
CA LEU A 684 -7.47 10.37 -20.53
C LEU A 684 -6.71 11.64 -20.14
N GLY A 685 -7.26 12.37 -19.17
CA GLY A 685 -6.67 13.59 -18.62
C GLY A 685 -5.51 13.36 -17.64
N TRP A 686 -4.98 14.47 -17.11
CA TRP A 686 -3.89 14.51 -16.14
C TRP A 686 -4.39 14.83 -14.73
N ILE A 687 -3.58 14.50 -13.72
CA ILE A 687 -3.81 14.80 -12.30
C ILE A 687 -2.63 15.63 -11.77
N LEU A 688 -2.93 16.68 -11.00
CA LEU A 688 -1.92 17.51 -10.36
C LEU A 688 -1.11 16.68 -9.36
N ASN A 689 0.22 16.77 -9.41
CA ASN A 689 1.15 16.04 -8.53
C ASN A 689 0.95 14.53 -8.53
N ASP A 690 0.53 13.98 -9.67
CA ASP A 690 0.35 12.54 -9.81
C ASP A 690 1.69 11.79 -9.68
N THR A 691 1.70 10.74 -8.85
CA THR A 691 2.89 9.96 -8.49
C THR A 691 3.51 9.21 -9.68
N HIS A 692 2.82 9.05 -10.80
CA HIS A 692 3.40 8.50 -12.01
C HIS A 692 4.50 9.41 -12.59
N GLY A 693 4.48 10.72 -12.28
CA GLY A 693 5.38 11.71 -12.85
C GLY A 693 6.44 12.26 -11.89
N ILE A 694 6.16 12.35 -10.59
CA ILE A 694 7.05 13.03 -9.62
C ILE A 694 8.48 12.47 -9.67
N GLY A 695 8.64 11.15 -9.50
CA GLY A 695 9.96 10.51 -9.51
C GLY A 695 10.71 10.70 -10.82
N ILE A 696 10.00 10.60 -11.94
CA ILE A 696 10.63 10.71 -13.26
C ILE A 696 11.04 12.15 -13.56
N VAL A 697 10.26 13.16 -13.15
CA VAL A 697 10.69 14.57 -13.25
C VAL A 697 11.99 14.78 -12.47
N LEU A 698 12.10 14.19 -11.28
CA LEU A 698 13.31 14.26 -10.48
C LEU A 698 14.50 13.59 -11.20
N LEU A 699 14.31 12.36 -11.68
CA LEU A 699 15.33 11.59 -12.41
C LEU A 699 15.79 12.32 -13.69
N ALA A 700 14.85 12.88 -14.46
CA ALA A 700 15.13 13.64 -15.67
C ALA A 700 16.02 14.86 -15.38
N GLY A 701 15.69 15.61 -14.31
CA GLY A 701 16.51 16.73 -13.89
C GLY A 701 17.90 16.31 -13.41
N ILE A 702 18.02 15.21 -12.67
CA ILE A 702 19.35 14.69 -12.26
C ILE A 702 20.21 14.38 -13.48
N GLU A 703 19.69 13.63 -14.46
CA GLU A 703 20.48 13.27 -15.64
C GLU A 703 20.83 14.49 -16.48
N ALA A 704 19.91 15.45 -16.64
CA ALA A 704 20.20 16.72 -17.30
C ALA A 704 21.29 17.53 -16.56
N TYR A 705 21.26 17.53 -15.21
CA TYR A 705 22.27 18.17 -14.38
C TYR A 705 23.64 17.52 -14.55
N LYS A 706 23.73 16.19 -14.44
CA LYS A 706 24.97 15.43 -14.66
C LYS A 706 25.54 15.63 -16.06
N MET A 707 24.65 15.67 -17.06
CA MET A 707 25.05 15.92 -18.44
C MET A 707 25.67 17.32 -18.58
N ASN A 708 25.07 18.34 -17.97
CA ASN A 708 25.62 19.70 -17.99
C ASN A 708 26.98 19.76 -17.27
N GLN A 709 27.15 19.10 -16.12
CA GLN A 709 28.44 19.03 -15.42
C GLN A 709 29.52 18.39 -16.31
N GLN A 710 29.24 17.23 -16.90
CA GLN A 710 30.18 16.53 -17.78
C GLN A 710 30.56 17.37 -19.02
N LEU A 711 29.60 18.10 -19.60
CA LEU A 711 29.85 19.00 -20.73
C LEU A 711 30.63 20.26 -20.33
N CYS A 712 30.54 20.71 -19.08
CA CYS A 712 31.34 21.83 -18.56
C CYS A 712 32.78 21.41 -18.22
N GLU A 713 32.98 20.19 -17.73
CA GLU A 713 34.31 19.64 -17.40
C GLU A 713 35.09 19.23 -18.66
N GLY A 714 34.39 18.79 -19.71
CA GLY A 714 34.97 18.52 -21.01
C GLY A 714 35.08 19.78 -21.86
N SER A 715 36.28 20.33 -22.05
CA SER A 715 36.55 21.01 -23.32
C SER A 715 36.32 19.96 -24.40
N ILE A 716 35.25 20.13 -25.20
CA ILE A 716 35.14 19.48 -26.49
C ILE A 716 36.48 19.69 -27.18
N ASP A 717 37.10 18.58 -27.59
CA ASP A 717 38.36 18.58 -28.30
C ASP A 717 38.37 19.71 -29.34
N SER A 718 39.39 20.55 -29.27
CA SER A 718 39.52 21.87 -29.93
C SER A 718 39.55 21.84 -31.47
N SER A 719 38.98 20.82 -32.11
CA SER A 719 38.84 20.69 -33.56
C SER A 719 37.48 21.12 -34.12
N VAL A 720 36.55 21.68 -33.31
CA VAL A 720 35.21 22.10 -33.77
C VAL A 720 34.93 23.60 -33.52
N THR A 721 35.95 24.45 -33.59
CA THR A 721 35.77 25.92 -33.73
C THR A 721 36.64 26.45 -34.87
N ALA A 722 36.26 26.09 -36.10
CA ALA A 722 36.75 26.77 -37.30
C ALA A 722 35.67 26.77 -38.41
N ALA A 723 34.50 27.34 -38.12
CA ALA A 723 33.61 27.92 -39.13
C ALA A 723 32.48 28.70 -38.46
N GLN A 724 32.77 29.94 -38.05
CA GLN A 724 31.86 31.12 -38.07
C GLN A 724 32.50 32.25 -37.26
N CYS A 725 33.46 32.93 -37.90
CA CYS A 725 33.56 34.38 -37.83
C CYS A 725 32.83 34.95 -39.04
#